data_AF-A0A8S3UCI3-F1
#
_entry.id   AF-A0A8S3UCI3-F1
#
_cell.length_a   1.000
_cell.length_b   1.000
_cell.length_c   1.000
_cell.angle_alpha   90.00
_cell.angle_beta   90.00
_cell.angle_gamma   90.00
#
_symmetry.space_group_name_H-M   'P 1'
#
loop_
_entity.id
_entity.type
_entity.pdbx_description
1 polymer ?
#
loop_
_entity_poly.entity_id
_entity_poly.type
_entity_poly.pdbx_seq_one_letter_code
_entity_poly.pdbx_strand_id
1 'polypeptide(L)'
;MVKPTRDLILSAWSNELQNDFDKEFLLHGIEFGFDIIDTSDIPLNIQAKNHPSASPSGPLYSKAHAQVLIEIENGNYIFADEKPKIISPMGVIPKPGGGIRLIHDCSRPEGSAVNDFAGNSSKQIFQTLDDATKLVTANCYMAKVDLKSAYRSVQISKTSQQVTGFRWTFPDGREFTLFDRKLPFGSKLAPGIFHRLSQAVRRIMSRFAINWSKVVDPCQQITFLGVEIDSSTMEVRLPSDKLAVLKAELLAFTKRSHAKKQLQSLAGKLNWASAVIRGGRVFLRRIINCIMRIKRDWHKARLKGDIAQDILWWNNFISSFNGKSLILDQYPVTSVATDACRSGAGGFFDNDWFYVNWQCDFPFAENLHINELEALSVVFAARRWAKAWQNKRVLIFCDNVTTVSCLNKCSSRNATLMSYLRELFWLSASNNFHIKAVHIAGSQGSKEMTALDDIVLDFRCHAYAESTKKTYMTYLKSFVAFCNLIGIPVVPLSQENLARYIAHLSRRLKYNSLCNYLSIIRILHLEAGYSSPIDTHLVSNVLKGARRVLGDVNTAKLPITPKILFKIFAIISFNDTKDVAFWAACLVAFFSFFRKSNLLTPSVNDFDPDRHLSRHNVFFREDGVLLRISKSKTIQFAERCLDIPLPAIKKTLLYAPHRLYY
;
A
#
# COMPACT_ATOMS: atom_id res chain seq x y z
N MET A 1 26.52 41.93 44.24
CA MET A 1 25.65 41.67 43.08
C MET A 1 24.80 40.44 43.38
N VAL A 2 23.47 40.62 43.46
CA VAL A 2 22.52 39.51 43.64
C VAL A 2 22.61 38.61 42.39
N LYS A 3 22.90 37.31 42.55
CA LYS A 3 22.84 36.36 41.42
C LYS A 3 21.41 36.46 40.83
N PRO A 4 21.24 36.73 39.53
CA PRO A 4 19.90 36.78 38.93
C PRO A 4 19.19 35.44 39.17
N THR A 5 17.97 35.50 39.70
CA THR A 5 17.13 34.33 39.88
C THR A 5 16.87 33.70 38.51
N ARG A 6 17.05 32.37 38.41
CA ARG A 6 16.82 31.62 37.16
C ARG A 6 15.35 31.25 36.95
N ASP A 7 14.50 31.69 37.85
CA ASP A 7 13.08 31.34 37.88
C ASP A 7 12.26 32.31 37.04
N LEU A 8 11.13 31.83 36.53
CA LEU A 8 10.19 32.66 35.79
C LEU A 8 9.61 33.72 36.73
N ILE A 9 9.73 34.99 36.35
CA ILE A 9 9.30 36.14 37.17
C ILE A 9 7.82 36.43 36.88
N LEU A 10 6.93 36.14 37.84
CA LEU A 10 5.48 36.26 37.67
C LEU A 10 5.04 37.66 37.20
N SER A 11 5.59 38.72 37.78
CA SER A 11 5.24 40.11 37.41
C SER A 11 5.60 40.45 35.97
N ALA A 12 6.76 39.98 35.48
CA ALA A 12 7.17 40.17 34.10
C ALA A 12 6.23 39.41 33.13
N TRP A 13 5.92 38.16 33.44
CA TRP A 13 5.03 37.34 32.61
C TRP A 13 3.58 37.83 32.62
N SER A 14 3.08 38.34 33.74
CA SER A 14 1.72 38.90 33.85
C SER A 14 1.53 40.11 32.94
N ASN A 15 2.55 40.97 32.84
CA ASN A 15 2.54 42.13 31.94
C ASN A 15 2.59 41.71 30.46
N GLU A 16 3.44 40.74 30.11
CA GLU A 16 3.61 40.30 28.73
C GLU A 16 2.44 39.44 28.19
N LEU A 17 1.74 38.72 29.07
CA LEU A 17 0.64 37.81 28.70
C LEU A 17 -0.76 38.45 28.75
N GLN A 18 -0.89 39.78 28.88
CA GLN A 18 -2.19 40.45 29.09
C GLN A 18 -3.28 40.02 28.10
N ASN A 19 -2.92 39.78 26.83
CA ASN A 19 -3.82 39.38 25.74
C ASN A 19 -3.52 37.96 25.21
N ASP A 20 -2.85 37.11 26.00
CA ASP A 20 -2.50 35.75 25.60
C ASP A 20 -3.60 34.77 25.98
N PHE A 21 -4.07 33.95 25.05
CA PHE A 21 -5.10 32.94 25.32
C PHE A 21 -4.64 31.86 26.33
N ASP A 22 -3.33 31.71 26.51
CA ASP A 22 -2.71 30.74 27.42
C ASP A 22 -2.40 31.34 28.80
N LYS A 23 -2.79 32.60 29.03
CA LYS A 23 -2.45 33.40 30.21
C LYS A 23 -2.75 32.69 31.53
N GLU A 24 -3.97 32.20 31.72
CA GLU A 24 -4.39 31.61 33.00
C GLU A 24 -3.54 30.41 33.38
N PHE A 25 -3.34 29.49 32.43
CA PHE A 25 -2.51 28.30 32.63
C PHE A 25 -1.05 28.66 32.93
N LEU A 26 -0.47 29.59 32.17
CA LEU A 26 0.92 29.97 32.31
C LEU A 26 1.17 30.73 33.62
N LEU A 27 0.33 31.70 33.97
CA LEU A 27 0.48 32.45 35.22
C LEU A 27 0.28 31.56 36.44
N HIS A 28 -0.75 30.70 36.43
CA HIS A 28 -0.96 29.74 37.51
C HIS A 28 0.24 28.80 37.68
N GLY A 29 0.77 28.24 36.58
CA GLY A 29 1.94 27.37 36.64
C GLY A 29 3.24 28.10 37.02
N ILE A 30 3.39 29.37 36.65
CA ILE A 30 4.53 30.20 37.07
C ILE A 30 4.44 30.53 38.56
N GLU A 31 3.26 30.78 39.10
CA GLU A 31 3.06 31.14 40.51
C GLU A 31 3.13 29.92 41.43
N PHE A 32 2.38 28.86 41.12
CA PHE A 32 2.18 27.70 42.00
C PHE A 32 2.98 26.46 41.57
N GLY A 33 3.58 26.48 40.39
CA GLY A 33 4.28 25.36 39.78
C GLY A 33 3.40 24.56 38.82
N PHE A 34 4.02 23.95 37.82
CA PHE A 34 3.34 23.13 36.83
C PHE A 34 3.19 21.68 37.31
N ASP A 35 2.02 21.08 37.07
CA ASP A 35 1.79 19.67 37.35
C ASP A 35 2.36 18.77 36.25
N ILE A 36 3.05 17.69 36.65
CA ILE A 36 3.61 16.68 35.74
C ILE A 36 2.92 15.32 35.86
N ILE A 37 1.77 15.30 36.55
CA ILE A 37 0.89 14.16 36.81
C ILE A 37 -0.56 14.63 36.67
N ASP A 38 -1.46 13.74 36.25
CA ASP A 38 -2.87 14.05 36.03
C ASP A 38 -3.80 13.47 37.12
N THR A 39 -3.28 12.65 38.05
CA THR A 39 -4.07 12.02 39.12
C THR A 39 -3.46 12.29 40.50
N SER A 40 -4.32 12.45 41.51
CA SER A 40 -3.93 12.55 42.92
C SER A 40 -3.71 11.17 43.58
N ASP A 41 -4.28 10.12 42.98
CA ASP A 41 -4.31 8.75 43.51
C ASP A 41 -3.03 7.98 43.14
N ILE A 42 -1.91 8.47 43.65
CA ILE A 42 -0.60 7.84 43.46
C ILE A 42 -0.32 6.90 44.64
N PRO A 43 0.02 5.62 44.39
CA PRO A 43 0.39 4.68 45.45
C PRO A 43 1.57 5.21 46.28
N LEU A 44 1.52 4.97 47.59
CA LEU A 44 2.58 5.38 48.52
C LEU A 44 3.76 4.40 48.48
N ASN A 45 4.98 4.91 48.69
CA ASN A 45 6.21 4.15 48.91
C ASN A 45 6.77 3.35 47.70
N ILE A 46 6.61 3.86 46.49
CA ILE A 46 7.24 3.25 45.30
C ILE A 46 8.72 3.65 45.25
N GLN A 47 9.62 2.68 45.09
CA GLN A 47 11.07 2.97 45.05
C GLN A 47 11.84 2.08 44.07
N ALA A 48 12.82 2.68 43.41
CA ALA A 48 13.79 1.99 42.56
C ALA A 48 15.23 2.25 43.05
N LYS A 49 16.16 1.36 42.66
CA LYS A 49 17.60 1.57 42.86
C LYS A 49 18.19 2.31 41.67
N ASN A 50 19.11 3.24 41.94
CA ASN A 50 19.84 3.97 40.90
C ASN A 50 20.45 3.03 39.87
N HIS A 51 20.56 3.51 38.62
CA HIS A 51 21.23 2.77 37.58
C HIS A 51 22.71 2.57 37.94
N PRO A 52 23.36 1.47 37.50
CA PRO A 52 24.77 1.22 37.79
C PRO A 52 25.70 2.38 37.39
N SER A 53 25.32 3.16 36.38
CA SER A 53 26.04 4.36 35.93
C SER A 53 26.13 5.48 36.99
N ALA A 54 25.20 5.50 37.96
CA ALA A 54 25.14 6.48 39.04
C ALA A 54 25.62 5.89 40.39
N SER A 55 26.21 4.69 40.37
CA SER A 55 26.79 4.05 41.56
C SER A 55 28.00 4.85 42.08
N PRO A 56 28.23 4.93 43.40
CA PRO A 56 29.44 5.51 44.00
C PRO A 56 30.74 4.90 43.45
N SER A 57 30.72 3.62 43.10
CA SER A 57 31.85 2.91 42.48
C SER A 57 32.00 3.15 40.97
N GLY A 58 31.12 3.96 40.36
CA GLY A 58 31.10 4.21 38.92
C GLY A 58 32.12 5.26 38.48
N PRO A 59 32.68 5.13 37.26
CA PRO A 59 33.73 6.04 36.76
C PRO A 59 33.25 7.49 36.53
N LEU A 60 31.93 7.71 36.48
CA LEU A 60 31.33 9.04 36.28
C LEU A 60 30.80 9.65 37.58
N TYR A 61 30.90 8.95 38.71
CA TYR A 61 30.28 9.35 39.97
C TYR A 61 30.80 10.70 40.46
N SER A 62 32.11 10.94 40.47
CA SER A 62 32.67 12.21 40.98
C SER A 62 32.11 13.43 40.22
N LYS A 63 31.99 13.33 38.90
CA LYS A 63 31.38 14.39 38.07
C LYS A 63 29.88 14.52 38.32
N ALA A 64 29.19 13.40 38.51
CA ALA A 64 27.76 13.37 38.82
C ALA A 64 27.46 13.98 40.20
N HIS A 65 28.27 13.64 41.19
CA HIS A 65 28.19 14.16 42.54
C HIS A 65 28.39 15.68 42.55
N ALA A 66 29.42 16.18 41.85
CA ALA A 66 29.64 17.62 41.70
C ALA A 66 28.42 18.32 41.06
N GLN A 67 27.81 17.73 40.03
CA GLN A 67 26.61 18.29 39.42
C GLN A 67 25.41 18.27 40.39
N VAL A 68 25.21 17.20 41.16
CA VAL A 68 24.14 17.13 42.18
C VAL A 68 24.31 18.22 43.23
N LEU A 69 25.54 18.46 43.71
CA LEU A 69 25.83 19.55 44.64
C LEU A 69 25.49 20.92 44.04
N ILE A 70 25.83 21.15 42.76
CA ILE A 70 25.47 22.38 42.04
C ILE A 70 23.95 22.55 41.95
N GLU A 71 23.19 21.48 41.72
CA GLU A 71 21.72 21.56 41.66
C GLU A 71 21.10 21.81 43.04
N ILE A 72 21.71 21.29 44.13
CA ILE A 72 21.32 21.58 45.51
C ILE A 72 21.60 23.05 45.85
N GLU A 73 22.80 23.54 45.54
CA GLU A 73 23.18 24.95 45.76
C GLU A 73 22.27 25.91 45.00
N ASN A 74 21.85 25.54 43.79
CA ASN A 74 20.90 26.33 43.00
C ASN A 74 19.44 26.21 43.50
N GLY A 75 19.16 25.39 44.52
CA GLY A 75 17.81 25.16 45.04
C GLY A 75 16.90 24.35 44.10
N ASN A 76 17.46 23.75 43.05
CA ASN A 76 16.72 22.89 42.13
C ASN A 76 16.44 21.53 42.76
N TYR A 77 17.42 21.02 43.51
CA TYR A 77 17.27 19.84 44.37
C TYR A 77 17.19 20.26 45.83
N ILE A 78 16.24 19.69 46.56
CA ILE A 78 16.13 19.90 48.00
C ILE A 78 16.14 18.56 48.71
N PHE A 79 16.64 18.54 49.94
CA PHE A 79 16.47 17.39 50.81
C PHE A 79 14.99 17.18 51.09
N ALA A 80 14.57 15.91 51.09
CA ALA A 80 13.18 15.57 51.30
C ALA A 80 12.83 15.65 52.79
N ASP A 81 11.99 16.62 53.16
CA ASP A 81 11.49 16.76 54.54
C ASP A 81 10.45 15.68 54.88
N GLU A 82 9.76 15.17 53.86
CA GLU A 82 8.81 14.08 53.92
C GLU A 82 9.21 12.98 52.94
N LYS A 83 8.79 11.74 53.18
CA LYS A 83 9.12 10.64 52.29
C LYS A 83 8.38 10.80 50.93
N PRO A 84 9.09 10.85 49.79
CA PRO A 84 8.46 10.94 48.48
C PRO A 84 7.51 9.75 48.23
N LYS A 85 6.42 10.00 47.50
CA LYS A 85 5.52 8.95 47.02
C LYS A 85 6.23 8.00 46.04
N ILE A 86 7.07 8.57 45.16
CA ILE A 86 7.85 7.82 44.16
C ILE A 86 9.33 8.22 44.27
N ILE A 87 10.20 7.23 44.40
CA ILE A 87 11.66 7.36 44.31
C ILE A 87 12.14 6.74 43.00
N SER A 88 12.42 7.59 42.03
CA SER A 88 12.90 7.22 40.70
C SER A 88 14.43 7.00 40.70
N PRO A 89 14.95 6.13 39.82
CA PRO A 89 16.38 5.89 39.75
C PRO A 89 17.11 6.97 38.95
N MET A 90 18.28 7.37 39.45
CA MET A 90 19.19 8.27 38.74
C MET A 90 20.12 7.50 37.80
N GLY A 91 20.45 8.10 36.67
CA GLY A 91 21.44 7.62 35.70
C GLY A 91 22.42 8.72 35.29
N VAL A 92 23.57 8.33 34.74
CA VAL A 92 24.61 9.27 34.28
C VAL A 92 25.11 8.82 32.91
N ILE A 93 25.16 9.75 31.95
CA ILE A 93 25.79 9.51 30.64
C ILE A 93 26.81 10.60 30.30
N PRO A 94 27.92 10.25 29.61
CA PRO A 94 28.92 11.22 29.18
C PRO A 94 28.40 12.07 28.00
N LYS A 95 28.84 13.32 27.93
CA LYS A 95 28.67 14.21 26.77
C LYS A 95 29.91 14.12 25.86
N PRO A 96 29.77 14.31 24.54
CA PRO A 96 30.91 14.33 23.61
C PRO A 96 32.01 15.34 23.95
N GLY A 97 31.70 16.41 24.70
CA GLY A 97 32.66 17.43 25.16
C GLY A 97 33.19 17.24 26.60
N GLY A 98 33.22 16.02 27.14
CA GLY A 98 33.83 15.72 28.44
C GLY A 98 32.98 15.98 29.69
N GLY A 99 31.81 16.62 29.54
CA GLY A 99 30.80 16.77 30.61
C GLY A 99 29.89 15.54 30.78
N ILE A 100 28.88 15.65 31.64
CA ILE A 100 27.88 14.58 31.88
C ILE A 100 26.44 15.08 31.69
N ARG A 101 25.48 14.15 31.56
CA ARG A 101 24.04 14.38 31.73
C ARG A 101 23.53 13.47 32.85
N LEU A 102 22.92 14.09 33.87
CA LEU A 102 22.11 13.38 34.85
C LEU A 102 20.76 13.02 34.20
N ILE A 103 20.30 11.78 34.42
CA ILE A 103 19.03 11.26 33.94
C ILE A 103 18.17 10.96 35.17
N HIS A 104 17.01 11.60 35.25
CA HIS A 104 15.97 11.25 36.19
C HIS A 104 15.02 10.28 35.47
N ASP A 105 15.09 8.99 35.77
CA ASP A 105 14.34 7.98 35.01
C ASP A 105 12.87 7.88 35.47
N CYS A 106 12.06 8.83 35.01
CA CYS A 106 10.62 8.89 35.25
C CYS A 106 9.81 7.74 34.61
N SER A 107 10.46 6.77 33.96
CA SER A 107 9.85 5.57 33.38
C SER A 107 10.01 4.32 34.25
N ARG A 108 10.63 4.46 35.43
CA ARG A 108 10.84 3.39 36.39
C ARG A 108 10.31 3.77 37.78
N PRO A 109 9.83 2.80 38.58
CA PRO A 109 9.65 1.38 38.23
C PRO A 109 8.45 1.17 37.29
N GLU A 110 8.55 0.15 36.43
CA GLU A 110 7.59 -0.07 35.33
C GLU A 110 6.19 -0.40 35.86
N GLY A 111 5.17 0.35 35.41
CA GLY A 111 3.78 0.21 35.86
C GLY A 111 3.44 1.02 37.12
N SER A 112 4.40 1.76 37.68
CA SER A 112 4.20 2.67 38.82
C SER A 112 5.16 3.86 38.78
N ALA A 113 5.64 4.23 37.59
CA ALA A 113 6.57 5.34 37.40
C ALA A 113 5.81 6.66 37.31
N VAL A 114 6.53 7.79 37.46
CA VAL A 114 5.96 9.14 37.28
C VAL A 114 5.19 9.26 35.96
N ASN A 115 5.73 8.69 34.88
CA ASN A 115 5.12 8.75 33.55
C ASN A 115 3.85 7.90 33.39
N ASP A 116 3.58 6.96 34.29
CA ASP A 116 2.36 6.14 34.26
C ASP A 116 1.15 6.94 34.78
N PHE A 117 1.40 8.01 35.56
CA PHE A 117 0.38 8.94 36.08
C PHE A 117 0.25 10.23 35.26
N ALA A 118 1.04 10.37 34.20
CA ALA A 118 0.84 11.39 33.17
C ALA A 118 -0.31 10.91 32.26
N GLY A 119 -1.51 11.44 32.47
CA GLY A 119 -2.75 11.00 31.85
C GLY A 119 -2.78 11.11 30.32
N ASN A 120 -3.97 10.95 29.74
CA ASN A 120 -4.17 10.91 28.29
C ASN A 120 -4.13 12.29 27.63
N SER A 121 -3.51 13.28 28.27
CA SER A 121 -3.30 14.61 27.72
C SER A 121 -2.68 14.49 26.32
N SER A 122 -3.36 15.09 25.34
CA SER A 122 -3.15 14.88 23.90
C SER A 122 -1.67 14.96 23.55
N LYS A 123 -1.13 13.88 22.96
CA LYS A 123 0.26 13.83 22.49
C LYS A 123 0.57 15.06 21.62
N GLN A 124 1.35 16.00 22.15
CA GLN A 124 1.70 17.23 21.45
C GLN A 124 2.38 16.88 20.12
N ILE A 125 1.81 17.32 19.00
CA ILE A 125 2.39 17.14 17.67
C ILE A 125 3.31 18.33 17.41
N PHE A 126 4.61 18.06 17.34
CA PHE A 126 5.61 19.09 17.04
C PHE A 126 5.75 19.28 15.53
N GLN A 127 6.10 20.51 15.13
CA GLN A 127 6.52 20.80 13.76
C GLN A 127 7.72 19.94 13.37
N THR A 128 7.76 19.53 12.11
CA THR A 128 8.78 18.61 11.57
C THR A 128 9.87 19.38 10.83
N LEU A 129 10.96 18.69 10.46
CA LEU A 129 11.97 19.25 9.57
C LEU A 129 11.36 19.69 8.23
N ASP A 130 10.34 18.98 7.74
CA ASP A 130 9.66 19.32 6.50
C ASP A 130 8.96 20.67 6.57
N ASP A 131 8.42 21.02 7.73
CA ASP A 131 7.79 22.31 7.95
C ASP A 131 8.82 23.43 7.96
N ALA A 132 9.99 23.19 8.55
CA ALA A 132 11.10 24.14 8.52
C ALA A 132 11.65 24.35 7.10
N THR A 133 11.84 23.27 6.32
CA THR A 133 12.37 23.38 4.93
C THR A 133 11.47 24.15 3.98
N LYS A 134 10.15 24.21 4.23
CA LYS A 134 9.21 25.03 3.43
C LYS A 134 9.46 26.54 3.58
N LEU A 135 10.10 26.96 4.67
CA LEU A 135 10.41 28.37 4.92
C LEU A 135 11.74 28.80 4.30
N VAL A 136 12.53 27.85 3.80
CA VAL A 136 13.85 28.12 3.21
C VAL A 136 13.68 28.48 1.73
N THR A 137 14.23 29.62 1.33
CA THR A 137 14.33 30.06 -0.07
C THR A 137 15.80 30.13 -0.49
N ALA A 138 16.04 30.13 -1.81
CA ALA A 138 17.40 30.18 -2.33
C ALA A 138 18.16 31.39 -1.79
N ASN A 139 19.38 31.16 -1.29
CA ASN A 139 20.28 32.15 -0.69
C ASN A 139 19.75 32.84 0.57
N CYS A 140 18.67 32.37 1.19
CA CYS A 140 18.15 32.99 2.40
C CYS A 140 19.12 32.84 3.58
N TYR A 141 19.19 33.84 4.44
CA TYR A 141 19.93 33.74 5.69
C TYR A 141 19.07 33.09 6.77
N MET A 142 19.67 32.19 7.54
CA MET A 142 19.03 31.49 8.65
C MET A 142 19.76 31.83 9.95
N ALA A 143 19.02 31.91 11.04
CA ALA A 143 19.55 32.07 12.39
C ALA A 143 18.84 31.11 13.35
N LYS A 144 19.53 30.69 14.41
CA LYS A 144 18.92 29.87 15.47
C LYS A 144 19.29 30.38 16.85
N VAL A 145 18.37 30.21 17.79
CA VAL A 145 18.53 30.55 19.20
C VAL A 145 18.22 29.32 20.04
N ASP A 146 19.16 28.93 20.90
CA ASP A 146 19.00 27.82 21.84
C ASP A 146 18.79 28.33 23.27
N LEU A 147 17.70 27.90 23.91
CA LEU A 147 17.40 28.25 25.30
C LEU A 147 18.20 27.35 26.26
N LYS A 148 19.14 27.94 27.01
CA LYS A 148 19.99 27.20 27.96
C LYS A 148 19.18 26.80 29.19
N SER A 149 19.29 25.52 29.59
CA SER A 149 18.69 24.98 30.83
C SER A 149 17.19 25.25 30.95
N ALA A 150 16.48 25.23 29.82
CA ALA A 150 15.12 25.72 29.71
C ALA A 150 14.12 25.00 30.64
N TYR A 151 14.31 23.71 30.92
CA TYR A 151 13.47 22.99 31.88
C TYR A 151 13.79 23.35 33.35
N ARG A 152 15.04 23.73 33.64
CA ARG A 152 15.49 24.07 34.99
C ARG A 152 15.01 25.45 35.46
N SER A 153 14.56 26.31 34.56
CA SER A 153 13.88 27.57 34.93
C SER A 153 12.40 27.38 35.28
N VAL A 154 11.83 26.21 34.99
CA VAL A 154 10.39 25.94 35.18
C VAL A 154 10.20 25.14 36.46
N GLN A 155 9.48 25.71 37.41
CA GLN A 155 9.13 25.06 38.67
C GLN A 155 7.92 24.12 38.53
N ILE A 156 7.91 23.05 39.31
CA ILE A 156 6.77 22.12 39.39
C ILE A 156 6.02 22.28 40.71
N SER A 157 4.73 21.94 40.71
CA SER A 157 3.86 22.09 41.88
C SER A 157 4.34 21.27 43.07
N LYS A 158 3.95 21.64 44.30
CA LYS A 158 4.29 20.86 45.51
C LYS A 158 3.77 19.42 45.43
N THR A 159 2.58 19.21 44.85
CA THR A 159 2.01 17.87 44.62
C THR A 159 2.87 17.05 43.68
N SER A 160 3.38 17.67 42.62
CA SER A 160 4.27 17.03 41.66
C SER A 160 5.68 16.78 42.19
N GLN A 161 6.17 17.59 43.12
CA GLN A 161 7.48 17.35 43.77
C GLN A 161 7.49 16.01 44.49
N GLN A 162 6.37 15.61 45.11
CA GLN A 162 6.23 14.36 45.86
C GLN A 162 6.47 13.09 45.02
N VAL A 163 6.41 13.16 43.68
CA VAL A 163 6.71 12.03 42.78
C VAL A 163 8.09 12.12 42.12
N THR A 164 8.85 13.17 42.37
CA THR A 164 10.21 13.38 41.83
C THR A 164 11.30 13.02 42.83
N GLY A 165 11.00 12.13 43.78
CA GLY A 165 12.00 11.66 44.73
C GLY A 165 13.12 10.92 44.01
N PHE A 166 14.36 11.12 44.45
CA PHE A 166 15.48 10.25 44.08
C PHE A 166 16.46 10.12 45.24
N ARG A 167 17.20 9.02 45.28
CA ARG A 167 18.22 8.77 46.31
C ARG A 167 19.61 9.06 45.79
N TRP A 168 20.43 9.66 46.64
CA TRP A 168 21.82 9.93 46.32
C TRP A 168 22.71 9.58 47.52
N THR A 169 23.66 8.68 47.29
CA THR A 169 24.71 8.36 48.26
C THR A 169 25.81 9.41 48.14
N PHE A 170 26.27 9.97 49.24
CA PHE A 170 27.35 10.94 49.34
C PHE A 170 28.70 10.22 49.56
N PRO A 171 29.85 10.88 49.33
CA PRO A 171 31.18 10.29 49.47
C PRO A 171 31.49 9.75 50.87
N ASP A 172 30.81 10.27 51.89
CA ASP A 172 30.89 9.83 53.29
C ASP A 172 30.05 8.57 53.60
N GLY A 173 29.40 7.99 52.59
CA GLY A 173 28.55 6.81 52.72
C GLY A 173 27.11 7.10 53.14
N ARG A 174 26.76 8.35 53.48
CA ARG A 174 25.38 8.70 53.83
C ARG A 174 24.50 8.75 52.59
N GLU A 175 23.30 8.18 52.67
CA GLU A 175 22.31 8.23 51.60
C GLU A 175 21.18 9.19 51.97
N PHE A 176 20.92 10.17 51.10
CA PHE A 176 19.82 11.11 51.27
C PHE A 176 18.79 10.94 50.16
N THR A 177 17.54 11.26 50.49
CA THR A 177 16.46 11.38 49.51
C THR A 177 16.25 12.86 49.19
N LEU A 178 16.15 13.18 47.90
CA LEU A 178 15.97 14.54 47.41
C LEU A 178 14.75 14.65 46.50
N PHE A 179 14.17 15.84 46.41
CA PHE A 179 13.14 16.20 45.43
C PHE A 179 13.74 17.02 44.28
N ASP A 180 13.23 16.83 43.06
CA ASP A 180 13.47 17.73 41.93
C ASP A 180 12.36 18.78 41.87
N ARG A 181 12.66 20.04 42.21
CA ARG A 181 11.67 21.13 42.20
C ARG A 181 11.43 21.72 40.83
N LYS A 182 12.22 21.31 39.84
CA LYS A 182 12.14 21.82 38.47
C LYS A 182 11.66 20.74 37.54
N LEU A 183 11.29 21.14 36.32
CA LEU A 183 10.78 20.22 35.31
C LEU A 183 11.82 19.11 34.98
N PRO A 184 11.57 17.84 35.31
CA PRO A 184 12.58 16.80 35.19
C PRO A 184 12.73 16.32 33.75
N PHE A 185 13.97 16.16 33.30
CA PHE A 185 14.27 15.50 32.03
C PHE A 185 13.93 14.00 32.14
N GLY A 186 12.82 13.61 31.55
CA GLY A 186 12.27 12.25 31.64
C GLY A 186 10.76 12.22 31.78
N SER A 187 10.15 13.31 32.27
CA SER A 187 8.70 13.43 32.38
C SER A 187 8.02 13.49 31.00
N LYS A 188 6.90 12.77 30.86
CA LYS A 188 6.05 12.72 29.66
C LYS A 188 5.31 14.04 29.39
N LEU A 189 4.92 14.78 30.44
CA LEU A 189 4.20 16.06 30.31
C LEU A 189 5.15 17.27 30.16
N ALA A 190 6.40 17.15 30.60
CA ALA A 190 7.39 18.22 30.53
C ALA A 190 7.52 18.87 29.13
N PRO A 191 7.61 18.13 28.01
CA PRO A 191 7.67 18.73 26.69
C PRO A 191 6.43 19.57 26.32
N GLY A 192 5.23 19.17 26.74
CA GLY A 192 3.99 19.90 26.45
C GLY A 192 3.90 21.21 27.24
N ILE A 193 4.21 21.14 28.53
CA ILE A 193 4.28 22.32 29.42
C ILE A 193 5.30 23.32 28.88
N PHE A 194 6.51 22.84 28.57
CA PHE A 194 7.56 23.71 28.05
C PHE A 194 7.24 24.22 26.64
N HIS A 195 6.52 23.46 25.81
CA HIS A 195 6.08 23.93 24.50
C HIS A 195 5.16 25.14 24.63
N ARG A 196 4.15 25.10 25.50
CA ARG A 196 3.25 26.24 25.77
C ARG A 196 4.02 27.48 26.22
N LEU A 197 4.93 27.32 27.18
CA LEU A 197 5.87 28.38 27.61
C LEU A 197 6.70 28.89 26.44
N SER A 198 7.28 28.02 25.60
CA SER A 198 8.12 28.43 24.46
C SER A 198 7.32 29.14 23.37
N GLN A 199 6.03 28.81 23.20
CA GLN A 199 5.15 29.50 22.26
C GLN A 199 4.76 30.88 22.79
N ALA A 200 4.50 31.02 24.09
CA ALA A 200 4.36 32.32 24.73
C ALA A 200 5.63 33.15 24.58
N VAL A 201 6.79 32.57 24.87
CA VAL A 201 8.09 33.19 24.63
C VAL A 201 8.27 33.53 23.16
N ARG A 202 7.87 32.71 22.18
CA ARG A 202 7.92 33.08 20.75
C ARG A 202 7.07 34.31 20.44
N ARG A 203 5.88 34.40 21.04
CA ARG A 203 4.98 35.56 20.89
C ARG A 203 5.58 36.81 21.52
N ILE A 204 6.19 36.67 22.71
CA ILE A 204 6.88 37.75 23.43
C ILE A 204 8.19 38.15 22.74
N MET A 205 8.98 37.19 22.26
CA MET A 205 10.27 37.36 21.57
C MET A 205 10.16 38.01 20.19
N SER A 206 8.93 38.21 19.68
CA SER A 206 8.72 39.22 18.65
C SER A 206 9.13 40.63 19.12
N ARG A 207 9.45 40.80 20.41
CA ARG A 207 9.81 42.03 21.13
C ARG A 207 10.96 41.80 22.15
N PHE A 208 12.17 41.37 21.73
CA PHE A 208 13.43 41.17 22.55
C PHE A 208 13.60 39.78 23.22
N ALA A 209 14.75 39.31 23.76
CA ALA A 209 16.20 39.49 23.58
C ALA A 209 16.85 38.08 23.67
N ILE A 210 18.04 37.91 23.09
CA ILE A 210 18.57 36.60 22.67
C ILE A 210 19.81 36.18 23.50
N ASN A 211 19.97 34.86 23.73
CA ASN A 211 21.19 34.30 24.33
C ASN A 211 22.36 34.23 23.34
N TRP A 212 23.12 35.31 23.24
CA TRP A 212 24.21 35.53 22.28
C TRP A 212 25.25 34.41 22.17
N SER A 213 25.61 33.76 23.29
CA SER A 213 26.66 32.72 23.31
C SER A 213 26.33 31.45 22.49
N LYS A 214 25.07 31.28 22.11
CA LYS A 214 24.58 30.15 21.31
C LYS A 214 23.80 30.58 20.08
N VAL A 215 23.80 31.87 19.79
CA VAL A 215 23.28 32.38 18.53
C VAL A 215 24.21 31.90 17.44
N VAL A 216 23.62 31.35 16.40
CA VAL A 216 24.31 31.31 15.13
C VAL A 216 23.87 32.53 14.38
N ASP A 217 24.84 33.41 14.10
CA ASP A 217 24.63 34.61 13.29
C ASP A 217 24.02 34.24 11.93
N PRO A 218 23.34 35.17 11.25
CA PRO A 218 22.78 34.95 9.93
C PRO A 218 23.78 34.24 9.01
N CYS A 219 23.47 33.01 8.64
CA CYS A 219 24.32 32.16 7.80
C CYS A 219 23.47 31.40 6.78
N GLN A 220 24.10 30.99 5.68
CA GLN A 220 23.43 30.20 4.64
C GLN A 220 23.55 28.68 4.90
N GLN A 221 24.37 28.27 5.87
CA GLN A 221 24.52 26.89 6.32
C GLN A 221 24.29 26.78 7.82
N ILE A 222 23.25 26.05 8.24
CA ILE A 222 22.88 25.94 9.65
C ILE A 222 22.53 24.51 10.05
N THR A 223 22.99 24.08 11.23
CA THR A 223 22.51 22.82 11.82
C THR A 223 21.22 23.05 12.61
N PHE A 224 20.10 22.49 12.13
CA PHE A 224 18.78 22.56 12.76
C PHE A 224 18.23 21.16 13.04
N LEU A 225 17.73 20.90 14.25
CA LEU A 225 17.28 19.56 14.73
C LEU A 225 18.31 18.43 14.47
N GLY A 226 19.59 18.78 14.50
CA GLY A 226 20.69 17.85 14.28
C GLY A 226 20.97 17.50 12.83
N VAL A 227 20.36 18.19 11.86
CA VAL A 227 20.54 18.08 10.41
C VAL A 227 21.09 19.40 9.87
N GLU A 228 21.97 19.38 8.88
CA GLU A 228 22.51 20.58 8.23
C GLU A 228 21.58 21.03 7.09
N ILE A 229 21.31 22.33 7.01
CA ILE A 229 20.52 22.96 5.94
C ILE A 229 21.42 23.99 5.27
N ASP A 230 21.53 23.92 3.94
CA ASP A 230 22.33 24.81 3.09
C ASP A 230 21.39 25.50 2.10
N SER A 231 21.13 26.79 2.30
CA SER A 231 20.24 27.59 1.45
C SER A 231 20.91 28.06 0.15
N SER A 232 22.25 28.04 0.07
CA SER A 232 22.98 28.41 -1.14
C SER A 232 22.90 27.30 -2.19
N THR A 233 23.07 26.05 -1.75
CA THR A 233 22.91 24.88 -2.63
C THR A 233 21.49 24.31 -2.63
N MET A 234 20.60 24.83 -1.78
CA MET A 234 19.27 24.26 -1.50
C MET A 234 19.36 22.77 -1.14
N GLU A 235 20.22 22.41 -0.20
CA GLU A 235 20.46 21.03 0.23
C GLU A 235 20.20 20.83 1.73
N VAL A 236 19.78 19.62 2.10
CA VAL A 236 19.70 19.15 3.48
C VAL A 236 20.67 17.97 3.63
N ARG A 237 21.52 17.99 4.66
CA ARG A 237 22.61 17.02 4.84
C ARG A 237 22.62 16.42 6.23
N LEU A 238 22.94 15.12 6.33
CA LEU A 238 23.29 14.50 7.60
C LEU A 238 24.73 14.92 7.97
N PRO A 239 24.98 15.39 9.21
CA PRO A 239 26.33 15.71 9.66
C PRO A 239 27.31 14.54 9.44
N SER A 240 28.50 14.84 8.92
CA SER A 240 29.46 13.84 8.44
C SER A 240 29.95 12.90 9.55
N ASP A 241 30.16 13.44 10.75
CA ASP A 241 30.51 12.71 11.97
C ASP A 241 29.45 11.67 12.35
N LYS A 242 28.17 12.07 12.35
CA LYS A 242 27.04 11.19 12.68
C LYS A 242 26.79 10.16 11.59
N LEU A 243 26.99 10.53 10.33
CA LEU A 243 26.88 9.61 9.20
C LEU A 243 27.93 8.50 9.27
N ALA A 244 29.18 8.84 9.64
CA ALA A 244 30.24 7.86 9.83
C ALA A 244 29.92 6.87 10.96
N VAL A 245 29.39 7.35 12.10
CA VAL A 245 28.93 6.50 13.20
C VAL A 245 27.80 5.57 12.75
N LEU A 246 26.82 6.09 11.99
CA LEU A 246 25.70 5.30 11.49
C LEU A 246 26.16 4.20 10.51
N LYS A 247 27.10 4.52 9.60
CA LYS A 247 27.72 3.56 8.67
C LYS A 247 28.41 2.43 9.44
N ALA A 248 29.22 2.76 10.43
CA ALA A 248 29.93 1.77 11.25
C ALA A 248 28.96 0.86 12.02
N GLU A 249 27.87 1.42 12.57
CA GLU A 249 26.85 0.62 13.25
C GLU A 249 26.12 -0.31 12.29
N LEU A 250 25.66 0.15 11.13
CA LEU A 250 24.96 -0.71 10.17
C LEU A 250 25.80 -1.89 9.71
N LEU A 251 27.11 -1.70 9.52
CA LEU A 251 28.07 -2.77 9.21
C LEU A 251 28.24 -3.76 10.38
N ALA A 252 28.16 -3.31 11.63
CA ALA A 252 28.22 -4.19 12.79
C ALA A 252 26.92 -5.01 12.99
N PHE A 253 25.77 -4.50 12.52
CA PHE A 253 24.47 -5.16 12.66
C PHE A 253 24.23 -6.34 11.70
N THR A 254 25.03 -6.47 10.64
CA THR A 254 24.95 -7.60 9.70
C THR A 254 25.66 -8.87 10.23
N LYS A 255 26.65 -8.73 11.11
CA LYS A 255 27.57 -9.83 11.46
C LYS A 255 27.18 -10.66 12.69
N ARG A 256 26.37 -10.13 13.61
CA ARG A 256 26.09 -10.77 14.92
C ARG A 256 24.67 -10.53 15.43
N SER A 257 24.28 -11.23 16.49
CA SER A 257 23.04 -10.96 17.24
C SER A 257 23.19 -9.75 18.15
N HIS A 258 22.16 -8.92 18.26
CA HIS A 258 22.17 -7.68 19.04
C HIS A 258 21.04 -7.68 20.06
N ALA A 259 21.28 -7.04 21.20
CA ALA A 259 20.28 -6.89 22.25
C ALA A 259 19.12 -5.98 21.80
N LYS A 260 17.92 -6.17 22.34
CA LYS A 260 16.75 -5.32 22.05
C LYS A 260 17.05 -3.83 22.21
N LYS A 261 17.78 -3.43 23.27
CA LYS A 261 18.18 -2.03 23.49
C LYS A 261 19.07 -1.47 22.36
N GLN A 262 19.94 -2.29 21.80
CA GLN A 262 20.79 -1.91 20.67
C GLN A 262 19.96 -1.77 19.38
N LEU A 263 19.01 -2.68 19.14
CA LEU A 263 18.08 -2.59 18.01
C LEU A 263 17.17 -1.37 18.10
N GLN A 264 16.68 -1.02 19.28
CA GLN A 264 15.92 0.22 19.53
C GLN A 264 16.76 1.46 19.23
N SER A 265 18.03 1.47 19.65
CA SER A 265 18.95 2.57 19.34
C SER A 265 19.17 2.72 17.84
N LEU A 266 19.43 1.62 17.12
CA LEU A 266 19.57 1.63 15.66
C LEU A 266 18.30 2.14 14.96
N ALA A 267 17.13 1.62 15.35
CA ALA A 267 15.84 2.07 14.79
C ALA A 267 15.61 3.57 15.02
N GLY A 268 16.00 4.09 16.18
CA GLY A 268 15.94 5.52 16.49
C GLY A 268 16.86 6.36 15.58
N LYS A 269 18.09 5.92 15.37
CA LYS A 269 19.06 6.60 14.49
C LYS A 269 18.63 6.57 13.02
N LEU A 270 18.13 5.43 12.54
CA LEU A 270 17.61 5.30 11.18
C LEU A 270 16.33 6.14 10.98
N ASN A 271 15.48 6.24 12.01
CA ASN A 271 14.33 7.14 11.96
C ASN A 271 14.75 8.62 11.90
N TRP A 272 15.81 9.01 12.62
CA TRP A 272 16.42 10.34 12.50
C TRP A 272 17.01 10.57 11.10
N ALA A 273 17.77 9.61 10.56
CA ALA A 273 18.35 9.71 9.22
C ALA A 273 17.28 9.80 8.12
N SER A 274 16.12 9.17 8.34
CA SER A 274 14.95 9.26 7.46
C SER A 274 14.31 10.65 7.39
N ALA A 275 14.77 11.62 8.20
CA ALA A 275 14.39 13.02 8.05
C ALA A 275 15.02 13.67 6.80
N VAL A 276 16.21 13.19 6.39
CA VAL A 276 16.89 13.61 5.16
C VAL A 276 16.62 12.60 4.04
N ILE A 277 16.60 11.31 4.38
CA ILE A 277 16.40 10.22 3.43
C ILE A 277 14.90 10.01 3.21
N ARG A 278 14.35 10.67 2.20
CA ARG A 278 12.95 10.54 1.77
C ARG A 278 12.61 9.06 1.53
N GLY A 279 11.62 8.53 2.25
CA GLY A 279 11.21 7.13 2.16
C GLY A 279 11.96 6.15 3.08
N GLY A 280 12.99 6.57 3.81
CA GLY A 280 13.79 5.67 4.67
C GLY A 280 12.97 4.93 5.75
N ARG A 281 11.85 5.52 6.20
CA ARG A 281 10.98 4.92 7.22
C ARG A 281 10.36 3.58 6.82
N VAL A 282 10.24 3.30 5.52
CA VAL A 282 9.61 2.06 5.01
C VAL A 282 10.40 0.83 5.43
N PHE A 283 11.73 0.97 5.48
CA PHE A 283 12.67 -0.07 5.88
C PHE A 283 12.80 -0.21 7.42
N LEU A 284 12.06 0.60 8.20
CA LEU A 284 12.03 0.48 9.66
C LEU A 284 10.99 -0.52 10.16
N ARG A 285 9.93 -0.78 9.40
CA ARG A 285 8.77 -1.54 9.90
C ARG A 285 9.13 -2.96 10.30
N ARG A 286 9.97 -3.65 9.53
CA ARG A 286 10.41 -5.02 9.85
C ARG A 286 11.35 -5.03 11.05
N ILE A 287 12.20 -4.01 11.21
CA ILE A 287 13.07 -3.83 12.38
C ILE A 287 12.21 -3.61 13.64
N ILE A 288 11.21 -2.74 13.57
CA ILE A 288 10.28 -2.46 14.68
C ILE A 288 9.49 -3.72 15.05
N ASN A 289 8.96 -4.45 14.08
CA ASN A 289 8.24 -5.71 14.34
C ASN A 289 9.14 -6.76 15.01
N CYS A 290 10.42 -6.81 14.65
CA CYS A 290 11.40 -7.67 15.33
C CYS A 290 11.57 -7.25 16.80
N ILE A 291 11.75 -5.95 17.06
CA ILE A 291 11.89 -5.39 18.42
C ILE A 291 10.66 -5.71 19.27
N MET A 292 9.45 -5.58 18.72
CA MET A 292 8.19 -5.83 19.42
C MET A 292 8.03 -7.30 19.87
N ARG A 293 8.64 -8.25 19.17
CA ARG A 293 8.60 -9.67 19.54
C ARG A 293 9.53 -10.03 20.71
N ILE A 294 10.47 -9.15 21.04
CA ILE A 294 11.46 -9.41 22.09
C ILE A 294 10.94 -8.88 23.44
N LYS A 295 10.73 -9.78 24.41
CA LYS A 295 10.13 -9.43 25.71
C LYS A 295 11.02 -8.50 26.56
N ARG A 296 12.32 -8.82 26.72
CA ARG A 296 13.23 -8.10 27.65
C ARG A 296 14.38 -7.41 26.92
N ASP A 297 14.94 -6.35 27.52
CA ASP A 297 15.92 -5.46 26.88
C ASP A 297 17.29 -6.11 26.58
N TRP A 298 17.69 -7.11 27.38
CA TRP A 298 18.95 -7.84 27.21
C TRP A 298 18.84 -9.07 26.30
N HIS A 299 17.63 -9.46 25.90
CA HIS A 299 17.45 -10.56 24.95
C HIS A 299 18.00 -10.17 23.58
N LYS A 300 18.74 -11.08 22.96
CA LYS A 300 19.39 -10.87 21.67
C LYS A 300 18.56 -11.43 20.53
N ALA A 301 18.54 -10.72 19.40
CA ALA A 301 17.98 -11.21 18.15
C ALA A 301 19.01 -11.06 17.02
N ARG A 302 19.00 -12.03 16.10
CA ARG A 302 19.77 -11.97 14.86
C ARG A 302 18.87 -11.49 13.74
N LEU A 303 19.31 -10.49 12.99
CA LEU A 303 18.60 -10.00 11.83
C LEU A 303 18.79 -11.03 10.69
N LYS A 304 17.74 -11.74 10.33
CA LYS A 304 17.73 -12.77 9.28
C LYS A 304 16.62 -12.50 8.25
N GLY A 305 16.76 -13.09 7.07
CA GLY A 305 15.80 -13.02 5.97
C GLY A 305 15.53 -11.57 5.53
N ASP A 306 14.25 -11.25 5.38
CA ASP A 306 13.72 -9.95 5.01
C ASP A 306 14.28 -8.73 5.78
N ILE A 307 14.58 -8.88 7.07
CA ILE A 307 15.14 -7.79 7.88
C ILE A 307 16.61 -7.54 7.53
N ALA A 308 17.34 -8.59 7.16
CA ALA A 308 18.72 -8.45 6.70
C ALA A 308 18.78 -7.71 5.35
N GLN A 309 17.79 -7.91 4.49
CA GLN A 309 17.66 -7.14 3.25
C GLN A 309 17.39 -5.65 3.50
N ASP A 310 16.58 -5.29 4.51
CA ASP A 310 16.37 -3.88 4.88
C ASP A 310 17.68 -3.23 5.37
N ILE A 311 18.49 -3.94 6.16
CA ILE A 311 19.82 -3.45 6.60
C ILE A 311 20.80 -3.36 5.42
N LEU A 312 20.76 -4.32 4.51
CA LEU A 312 21.58 -4.29 3.29
C LEU A 312 21.19 -3.12 2.39
N TRP A 313 19.89 -2.85 2.25
CA TRP A 313 19.37 -1.66 1.58
C TRP A 313 19.96 -0.40 2.21
N TRP A 314 19.91 -0.27 3.54
CA TRP A 314 20.50 0.87 4.24
C TRP A 314 22.01 1.00 4.01
N ASN A 315 22.77 -0.10 4.02
CA ASN A 315 24.21 -0.08 3.76
C ASN A 315 24.54 0.35 2.33
N ASN A 316 23.84 -0.22 1.34
CA ASN A 316 24.04 0.09 -0.07
C ASN A 316 23.62 1.54 -0.36
N PHE A 317 22.44 1.91 0.13
CA PHE A 317 21.89 3.24 -0.06
C PHE A 317 22.74 4.31 0.62
N ILE A 318 23.16 4.15 1.88
CA ILE A 318 24.01 5.16 2.56
C ILE A 318 25.42 5.25 1.91
N SER A 319 25.84 4.25 1.15
CA SER A 319 27.09 4.30 0.39
C SER A 319 26.93 5.08 -0.91
N SER A 320 25.81 4.93 -1.62
CA SER A 320 25.50 5.71 -2.83
C SER A 320 24.96 7.11 -2.52
N PHE A 321 24.20 7.24 -1.44
CA PHE A 321 23.68 8.47 -0.90
C PHE A 321 24.78 9.16 -0.08
N ASN A 322 25.33 10.23 -0.63
CA ASN A 322 26.38 11.05 -0.03
C ASN A 322 25.93 11.82 1.25
N GLY A 323 24.78 11.46 1.84
CA GLY A 323 24.21 12.09 3.02
C GLY A 323 23.41 13.36 2.71
N LYS A 324 23.22 13.72 1.44
CA LYS A 324 22.61 14.98 1.01
C LYS A 324 21.35 14.74 0.18
N SER A 325 20.32 15.55 0.39
CA SER A 325 19.10 15.60 -0.43
C SER A 325 18.80 17.06 -0.78
N LEU A 326 18.45 17.33 -2.04
CA LEU A 326 18.05 18.68 -2.42
C LEU A 326 16.68 18.99 -1.79
N ILE A 327 16.53 20.21 -1.30
CA ILE A 327 15.25 20.78 -0.88
C ILE A 327 14.35 20.75 -2.11
N LEU A 328 13.25 20.01 -1.98
CA LEU A 328 12.33 19.82 -3.08
C LEU A 328 11.69 21.14 -3.48
N ASP A 329 11.36 21.25 -4.76
CA ASP A 329 10.56 22.36 -5.28
C ASP A 329 9.29 22.54 -4.43
N GLN A 330 8.97 23.80 -4.15
CA GLN A 330 7.75 24.19 -3.44
C GLN A 330 6.52 23.92 -4.30
N TYR A 331 6.65 23.97 -5.63
CA TYR A 331 5.59 23.70 -6.58
C TYR A 331 5.54 22.20 -6.90
N PRO A 332 4.46 21.51 -6.50
CA PRO A 332 4.32 20.10 -6.85
C PRO A 332 3.93 19.92 -8.32
N VAL A 333 4.34 18.79 -8.88
CA VAL A 333 3.77 18.22 -10.10
C VAL A 333 2.34 17.76 -9.79
N THR A 334 1.35 18.34 -10.46
CA THR A 334 -0.08 18.13 -10.20
C THR A 334 -0.83 17.46 -11.34
N SER A 335 -0.17 16.98 -12.38
CA SER A 335 -0.82 16.38 -13.56
C SER A 335 -0.65 14.86 -13.64
N VAL A 336 -0.23 14.19 -12.56
CA VAL A 336 -0.06 12.73 -12.55
C VAL A 336 -1.36 12.06 -12.12
N ALA A 337 -2.00 11.36 -13.05
CA ALA A 337 -3.16 10.52 -12.79
C ALA A 337 -2.77 9.06 -12.94
N THR A 338 -3.23 8.21 -12.02
CA THR A 338 -3.07 6.76 -12.08
C THR A 338 -4.39 6.11 -11.73
N ASP A 339 -4.74 5.06 -12.45
CA ASP A 339 -5.97 4.31 -12.22
C ASP A 339 -5.72 2.82 -12.44
N ALA A 340 -6.36 1.97 -11.65
CA ALA A 340 -6.25 0.53 -11.75
C ALA A 340 -7.60 -0.16 -11.61
N CYS A 341 -7.90 -1.06 -12.53
CA CYS A 341 -9.09 -1.90 -12.50
C CYS A 341 -8.70 -3.38 -12.42
N ARG A 342 -9.69 -4.29 -12.42
CA ARG A 342 -9.43 -5.74 -12.33
C ARG A 342 -8.75 -6.34 -13.55
N SER A 343 -8.73 -5.65 -14.69
CA SER A 343 -8.15 -6.17 -15.94
C SER A 343 -6.86 -5.46 -16.37
N GLY A 344 -6.60 -4.24 -15.87
CA GLY A 344 -5.39 -3.49 -16.18
C GLY A 344 -5.20 -2.26 -15.30
N ALA A 345 -4.15 -1.49 -15.60
CA ALA A 345 -3.93 -0.14 -15.06
C ALA A 345 -3.47 0.80 -16.15
N GLY A 346 -3.65 2.10 -15.88
CA GLY A 346 -3.10 3.16 -16.69
C GLY A 346 -2.53 4.29 -15.84
N GLY A 347 -1.74 5.12 -16.47
CA GLY A 347 -1.35 6.40 -15.92
C GLY A 347 -1.09 7.42 -17.01
N PHE A 348 -1.27 8.69 -16.66
CA PHE A 348 -1.02 9.83 -17.52
C PHE A 348 -0.20 10.90 -16.78
N PHE A 349 0.81 11.44 -17.46
CA PHE A 349 1.62 12.56 -16.98
C PHE A 349 2.28 13.27 -18.16
N ASP A 350 2.13 14.59 -18.24
CA ASP A 350 2.86 15.47 -19.19
C ASP A 350 2.78 15.02 -20.66
N ASN A 351 1.56 14.76 -21.14
CA ASN A 351 1.25 14.22 -22.49
C ASN A 351 1.86 12.84 -22.80
N ASP A 352 2.43 12.18 -21.80
CA ASP A 352 2.89 10.81 -21.86
C ASP A 352 1.95 9.90 -21.04
N TRP A 353 1.82 8.65 -21.45
CA TRP A 353 0.91 7.70 -20.82
C TRP A 353 1.46 6.28 -20.85
N PHE A 354 0.90 5.43 -20.00
CA PHE A 354 1.11 3.99 -20.07
C PHE A 354 -0.22 3.26 -19.85
N TYR A 355 -0.30 2.06 -20.42
CA TYR A 355 -1.34 1.08 -20.18
C TYR A 355 -0.68 -0.26 -19.93
N VAL A 356 -1.25 -1.02 -19.00
CA VAL A 356 -0.82 -2.37 -18.65
C VAL A 356 -2.04 -3.26 -18.58
N ASN A 357 -1.99 -4.41 -19.24
CA ASN A 357 -2.99 -5.46 -19.13
C ASN A 357 -2.48 -6.54 -18.16
N TRP A 358 -3.24 -6.84 -17.10
CA TRP A 358 -2.78 -7.79 -16.09
C TRP A 358 -2.57 -9.19 -16.66
N GLN A 359 -3.50 -9.68 -17.47
CA GLN A 359 -3.41 -11.05 -18.00
C GLN A 359 -2.25 -11.22 -18.98
N CYS A 360 -1.92 -10.20 -19.76
CA CYS A 360 -0.89 -10.28 -20.80
C CYS A 360 0.50 -9.92 -20.26
N ASP A 361 0.60 -8.83 -19.49
CA ASP A 361 1.89 -8.23 -19.12
C ASP A 361 2.36 -8.68 -17.73
N PHE A 362 1.43 -8.84 -16.78
CA PHE A 362 1.74 -9.21 -15.39
C PHE A 362 0.72 -10.20 -14.81
N PRO A 363 0.69 -11.47 -15.25
CA PRO A 363 -0.37 -12.43 -14.89
C PRO A 363 -0.55 -12.64 -13.38
N PHE A 364 0.50 -12.43 -12.57
CA PHE A 364 0.40 -12.52 -11.11
C PHE A 364 -0.53 -11.45 -10.51
N ALA A 365 -0.73 -10.33 -11.21
CA ALA A 365 -1.53 -9.20 -10.73
C ALA A 365 -3.04 -9.50 -10.76
N GLU A 366 -3.50 -10.47 -11.56
CA GLU A 366 -4.92 -10.83 -11.69
C GLU A 366 -5.57 -11.24 -10.36
N ASN A 367 -4.78 -11.82 -9.45
CA ASN A 367 -5.24 -12.29 -8.14
C ASN A 367 -5.02 -11.27 -7.01
N LEU A 368 -4.51 -10.07 -7.31
CA LEU A 368 -4.24 -9.06 -6.30
C LEU A 368 -5.50 -8.29 -5.92
N HIS A 369 -5.57 -7.85 -4.67
CA HIS A 369 -6.65 -6.99 -4.21
C HIS A 369 -6.57 -5.62 -4.89
N ILE A 370 -7.69 -4.92 -5.05
CA ILE A 370 -7.74 -3.61 -5.73
C ILE A 370 -6.74 -2.60 -5.14
N ASN A 371 -6.62 -2.52 -3.81
CA ASN A 371 -5.60 -1.68 -3.13
C ASN A 371 -4.15 -1.99 -3.56
N GLU A 372 -3.85 -3.25 -3.89
CA GLU A 372 -2.52 -3.68 -4.35
C GLU A 372 -2.28 -3.28 -5.81
N LEU A 373 -3.32 -3.38 -6.65
CA LEU A 373 -3.29 -2.93 -8.04
C LEU A 373 -3.12 -1.41 -8.14
N GLU A 374 -3.85 -0.66 -7.30
CA GLU A 374 -3.72 0.79 -7.14
C GLU A 374 -2.31 1.22 -6.70
N ALA A 375 -1.69 0.50 -5.75
CA ALA A 375 -0.32 0.81 -5.37
C ALA A 375 0.69 0.44 -6.48
N LEU A 376 0.43 -0.64 -7.22
CA LEU A 376 1.28 -1.11 -8.31
C LEU A 376 1.23 -0.16 -9.53
N SER A 377 0.09 0.43 -9.84
CA SER A 377 -0.03 1.45 -10.91
C SER A 377 0.85 2.67 -10.61
N VAL A 378 0.92 3.11 -9.36
CA VAL A 378 1.81 4.19 -8.91
C VAL A 378 3.29 3.79 -9.02
N VAL A 379 3.64 2.52 -8.79
CA VAL A 379 5.01 2.02 -9.03
C VAL A 379 5.36 2.10 -10.50
N PHE A 380 4.47 1.70 -11.41
CA PHE A 380 4.72 1.82 -12.85
C PHE A 380 4.88 3.28 -13.30
N ALA A 381 4.04 4.18 -12.79
CA ALA A 381 4.19 5.61 -13.01
C ALA A 381 5.58 6.11 -12.57
N ALA A 382 6.02 5.73 -11.38
CA ALA A 382 7.34 6.09 -10.88
C ALA A 382 8.49 5.49 -11.71
N ARG A 383 8.40 4.23 -12.11
CA ARG A 383 9.42 3.60 -12.98
C ARG A 383 9.59 4.37 -14.29
N ARG A 384 8.47 4.81 -14.87
CA ARG A 384 8.46 5.53 -16.15
C ARG A 384 8.97 6.97 -16.00
N TRP A 385 8.50 7.69 -14.99
CA TRP A 385 8.67 9.15 -14.91
C TRP A 385 9.63 9.62 -13.81
N ALA A 386 10.28 8.72 -13.05
CA ALA A 386 11.19 9.09 -11.96
C ALA A 386 12.25 10.15 -12.33
N LYS A 387 12.80 10.07 -13.56
CA LYS A 387 13.78 11.06 -14.05
C LYS A 387 13.15 12.45 -14.25
N ALA A 388 11.93 12.51 -14.79
CA ALA A 388 11.19 13.77 -14.99
C ALA A 388 10.69 14.38 -13.67
N TRP A 389 10.54 13.54 -12.63
CA TRP A 389 10.14 13.94 -11.29
C TRP A 389 11.30 14.39 -10.41
N GLN A 390 12.54 14.33 -10.90
CA GLN A 390 13.73 14.62 -10.09
C GLN A 390 13.65 15.98 -9.39
N ASN A 391 13.92 16.00 -8.08
CA ASN A 391 13.85 17.18 -7.21
C ASN A 391 12.46 17.80 -7.03
N LYS A 392 11.39 17.13 -7.46
CA LYS A 392 10.02 17.64 -7.37
C LYS A 392 9.18 16.92 -6.32
N ARG A 393 8.12 17.59 -5.88
CA ARG A 393 6.99 16.96 -5.18
C ARG A 393 6.00 16.48 -6.23
N VAL A 394 5.47 15.28 -6.11
CA VAL A 394 4.55 14.66 -7.06
C VAL A 394 3.23 14.37 -6.36
N LEU A 395 2.14 14.98 -6.83
CA LEU A 395 0.81 14.64 -6.36
C LEU A 395 0.28 13.47 -7.19
N ILE A 396 -0.03 12.38 -6.51
CA ILE A 396 -0.71 11.24 -7.11
C ILE A 396 -2.19 11.35 -6.74
N PHE A 397 -3.04 11.49 -7.75
CA PHE A 397 -4.48 11.43 -7.55
C PHE A 397 -4.95 9.98 -7.60
N CYS A 398 -5.65 9.54 -6.56
CA CYS A 398 -6.15 8.19 -6.42
C CYS A 398 -7.54 8.25 -5.76
N ASP A 399 -8.48 7.45 -6.22
CA ASP A 399 -9.85 7.38 -5.69
C ASP A 399 -9.97 6.41 -4.48
N ASN A 400 -8.88 5.70 -4.17
CA ASN A 400 -8.82 4.73 -3.11
C ASN A 400 -8.17 5.31 -1.84
N VAL A 401 -9.01 5.61 -0.84
CA VAL A 401 -8.58 6.14 0.47
C VAL A 401 -7.54 5.23 1.15
N THR A 402 -7.62 3.91 0.97
CA THR A 402 -6.69 2.96 1.59
C THR A 402 -5.31 3.08 0.95
N THR A 403 -5.24 3.14 -0.38
CA THR A 403 -4.00 3.36 -1.12
C THR A 403 -3.38 4.71 -0.77
N VAL A 404 -4.20 5.78 -0.74
CA VAL A 404 -3.76 7.13 -0.32
C VAL A 404 -3.16 7.11 1.08
N SER A 405 -3.83 6.47 2.05
CA SER A 405 -3.35 6.32 3.42
C SER A 405 -2.04 5.53 3.47
N CYS A 406 -1.91 4.45 2.69
CA CYS A 406 -0.71 3.61 2.66
C CYS A 406 0.49 4.31 2.02
N LEU A 407 0.29 5.01 0.90
CA LEU A 407 1.32 5.81 0.23
C LEU A 407 1.83 6.93 1.15
N ASN A 408 0.92 7.70 1.75
CA ASN A 408 1.28 8.83 2.60
C ASN A 408 1.93 8.38 3.93
N LYS A 409 1.41 7.33 4.58
CA LYS A 409 1.98 6.79 5.83
C LYS A 409 3.23 5.93 5.60
N CYS A 410 3.48 5.55 4.35
CA CYS A 410 4.58 4.67 3.95
C CYS A 410 4.60 3.33 4.72
N SER A 411 3.42 2.80 5.05
CA SER A 411 3.27 1.58 5.85
C SER A 411 1.94 0.90 5.56
N SER A 412 1.97 -0.44 5.49
CA SER A 412 0.80 -1.30 5.45
C SER A 412 1.03 -2.58 6.27
N ARG A 413 -0.06 -3.27 6.61
CA ARG A 413 -0.03 -4.61 7.20
C ARG A 413 0.13 -5.70 6.13
N ASN A 414 -0.23 -5.42 4.87
CA ASN A 414 -0.09 -6.34 3.75
C ASN A 414 1.39 -6.36 3.28
N ALA A 415 1.96 -7.56 3.17
CA ALA A 415 3.36 -7.77 2.80
C ALA A 415 3.68 -7.42 1.34
N THR A 416 2.79 -7.74 0.41
CA THR A 416 2.87 -7.42 -1.02
C THR A 416 2.76 -5.91 -1.24
N LEU A 417 1.80 -5.24 -0.61
CA LEU A 417 1.72 -3.78 -0.68
C LEU A 417 3.00 -3.13 -0.16
N MET A 418 3.57 -3.70 0.92
CA MET A 418 4.85 -3.23 1.45
C MET A 418 6.03 -3.46 0.49
N SER A 419 6.02 -4.48 -0.40
CA SER A 419 7.07 -4.62 -1.41
C SER A 419 6.97 -3.53 -2.48
N TYR A 420 5.76 -3.21 -2.94
CA TYR A 420 5.52 -2.11 -3.89
C TYR A 420 5.91 -0.75 -3.32
N LEU A 421 5.53 -0.47 -2.06
CA LEU A 421 5.97 0.73 -1.36
C LEU A 421 7.49 0.80 -1.31
N ARG A 422 8.21 -0.27 -0.91
CA ARG A 422 9.68 -0.27 -0.87
C ARG A 422 10.31 0.09 -2.19
N GLU A 423 9.79 -0.45 -3.28
CA GLU A 423 10.27 -0.13 -4.61
C GLU A 423 10.01 1.33 -4.99
N LEU A 424 8.78 1.81 -4.78
CA LEU A 424 8.41 3.20 -5.01
C LEU A 424 9.36 4.16 -4.27
N PHE A 425 9.72 3.81 -3.03
CA PHE A 425 10.63 4.60 -2.22
C PHE A 425 12.10 4.45 -2.63
N TRP A 426 12.52 3.31 -3.17
CA TRP A 426 13.84 3.20 -3.82
C TRP A 426 13.94 4.21 -4.96
N LEU A 427 12.92 4.28 -5.82
CA LEU A 427 12.87 5.21 -6.95
C LEU A 427 12.86 6.68 -6.47
N SER A 428 12.04 6.99 -5.47
CA SER A 428 11.94 8.32 -4.83
C SER A 428 13.25 8.78 -4.23
N ALA A 429 13.93 7.91 -3.47
CA ALA A 429 15.20 8.23 -2.83
C ALA A 429 16.34 8.38 -3.85
N SER A 430 16.37 7.51 -4.87
CA SER A 430 17.43 7.52 -5.90
C SER A 430 17.33 8.69 -6.86
N ASN A 431 16.11 9.20 -7.11
CA ASN A 431 15.86 10.33 -7.99
C ASN A 431 15.45 11.59 -7.23
N ASN A 432 15.55 11.59 -5.90
CA ASN A 432 15.22 12.72 -5.03
C ASN A 432 13.85 13.37 -5.34
N PHE A 433 12.78 12.60 -5.46
CA PHE A 433 11.40 13.13 -5.59
C PHE A 433 10.55 12.71 -4.39
N HIS A 434 9.45 13.40 -4.12
CA HIS A 434 8.53 13.02 -3.04
C HIS A 434 7.11 12.85 -3.55
N ILE A 435 6.53 11.67 -3.32
CA ILE A 435 5.13 11.41 -3.63
C ILE A 435 4.25 11.79 -2.45
N LYS A 436 3.16 12.50 -2.75
CA LYS A 436 2.04 12.72 -1.86
C LYS A 436 0.76 12.29 -2.57
N ALA A 437 0.07 11.31 -2.01
CA ALA A 437 -1.20 10.85 -2.57
C ALA A 437 -2.35 11.75 -2.08
N VAL A 438 -3.25 12.12 -2.98
CA VAL A 438 -4.44 12.93 -2.70
C VAL A 438 -5.66 12.14 -3.13
N HIS A 439 -6.61 11.99 -2.21
CA HIS A 439 -7.87 11.33 -2.52
C HIS A 439 -8.75 12.28 -3.34
N ILE A 440 -9.16 11.84 -4.54
CA ILE A 440 -10.25 12.50 -5.27
C ILE A 440 -11.54 11.79 -4.87
N ALA A 441 -12.44 12.51 -4.19
CA ALA A 441 -13.78 12.00 -3.97
C ALA A 441 -14.47 11.87 -5.33
N GLY A 442 -14.66 10.63 -5.79
CA GLY A 442 -15.57 10.37 -6.90
C GLY A 442 -16.90 11.06 -6.58
N SER A 443 -17.32 12.00 -7.44
CA SER A 443 -18.66 12.58 -7.36
C SER A 443 -19.65 11.43 -7.25
N GLN A 444 -20.61 11.44 -6.31
CA GLN A 444 -21.46 10.26 -6.08
C GLN A 444 -22.15 9.74 -7.35
N GLY A 445 -22.42 10.60 -8.34
CA GLY A 445 -22.93 10.18 -9.66
C GLY A 445 -21.95 9.34 -10.49
N SER A 446 -20.63 9.42 -10.26
CA SER A 446 -19.64 8.61 -10.98
C SER A 446 -19.60 7.16 -10.51
N LYS A 447 -19.77 6.87 -9.22
CA LYS A 447 -19.70 5.48 -8.71
C LYS A 447 -20.90 4.63 -9.10
N GLU A 448 -22.10 5.20 -9.13
CA GLU A 448 -23.27 4.50 -9.68
C GLU A 448 -23.12 4.29 -11.18
N MET A 449 -22.61 5.28 -11.91
CA MET A 449 -22.40 5.15 -13.35
C MET A 449 -21.31 4.12 -13.68
N THR A 450 -20.19 4.09 -12.94
CA THR A 450 -19.15 3.08 -13.08
C THR A 450 -19.64 1.68 -12.66
N ALA A 451 -20.46 1.57 -11.62
CA ALA A 451 -21.09 0.29 -11.26
C ALA A 451 -22.07 -0.18 -12.34
N LEU A 452 -22.81 0.73 -12.96
CA LEU A 452 -23.67 0.44 -14.11
C LEU A 452 -22.83 0.07 -15.35
N ASP A 453 -21.71 0.74 -15.59
CA ASP A 453 -20.77 0.43 -16.68
C ASP A 453 -20.13 -0.95 -16.51
N ASP A 454 -19.78 -1.32 -15.27
CA ASP A 454 -19.28 -2.65 -14.93
C ASP A 454 -20.34 -3.74 -15.18
N ILE A 455 -21.60 -3.46 -14.82
CA ILE A 455 -22.74 -4.36 -15.13
C ILE A 455 -22.96 -4.44 -16.64
N VAL A 456 -22.87 -3.32 -17.36
CA VAL A 456 -22.95 -3.30 -18.84
C VAL A 456 -21.83 -4.14 -19.45
N LEU A 457 -20.59 -4.03 -18.96
CA LEU A 457 -19.46 -4.84 -19.40
C LEU A 457 -19.69 -6.33 -19.11
N ASP A 458 -20.22 -6.68 -17.94
CA ASP A 458 -20.57 -8.07 -17.60
C ASP A 458 -21.66 -8.63 -18.52
N PHE A 459 -22.73 -7.87 -18.77
CA PHE A 459 -23.78 -8.26 -19.72
C PHE A 459 -23.23 -8.41 -21.14
N ARG A 460 -22.32 -7.53 -21.57
CA ARG A 460 -21.67 -7.62 -22.88
C ARG A 460 -20.79 -8.86 -22.99
N CYS A 461 -20.08 -9.23 -21.93
CA CYS A 461 -19.30 -10.47 -21.88
C CYS A 461 -20.18 -11.73 -22.04
N HIS A 462 -21.46 -11.66 -21.66
CA HIS A 462 -22.42 -12.76 -21.77
C HIS A 462 -23.29 -12.71 -23.03
N ALA A 463 -23.14 -11.69 -23.89
CA ALA A 463 -23.96 -11.51 -25.09
C ALA A 463 -23.84 -12.65 -26.11
N TYR A 464 -22.70 -13.37 -26.13
CA TYR A 464 -22.46 -14.48 -27.04
C TYR A 464 -22.05 -15.75 -26.29
N ALA A 465 -22.59 -16.90 -26.72
CA ALA A 465 -22.15 -18.20 -26.26
C ALA A 465 -20.66 -18.44 -26.54
N GLU A 466 -19.98 -19.23 -25.71
CA GLU A 466 -18.53 -19.48 -25.80
C GLU A 466 -18.09 -20.04 -27.16
N SER A 467 -18.91 -20.88 -27.80
CA SER A 467 -18.68 -21.37 -29.15
C SER A 467 -18.75 -20.26 -30.21
N THR A 468 -19.64 -19.29 -30.03
CA THR A 468 -19.77 -18.10 -30.88
C THR A 468 -18.56 -17.18 -30.70
N LYS A 469 -18.09 -16.96 -29.47
CA LYS A 469 -16.86 -16.20 -29.19
C LYS A 469 -15.64 -16.79 -29.90
N LYS A 470 -15.43 -18.12 -29.79
CA LYS A 470 -14.34 -18.83 -30.50
C LYS A 470 -14.45 -18.69 -32.02
N THR A 471 -15.66 -18.72 -32.56
CA THR A 471 -15.93 -18.53 -33.99
C THR A 471 -15.57 -17.11 -34.44
N TYR A 472 -16.00 -16.09 -33.69
CA TYR A 472 -15.66 -14.69 -33.97
C TYR A 472 -14.17 -14.39 -33.82
N MET A 473 -13.48 -15.01 -32.85
CA MET A 473 -12.02 -14.91 -32.74
C MET A 473 -11.30 -15.47 -33.97
N THR A 474 -11.85 -16.53 -34.58
CA THR A 474 -11.30 -17.07 -35.84
C THR A 474 -11.45 -16.06 -36.97
N TYR A 475 -12.62 -15.43 -37.08
CA TYR A 475 -12.88 -14.41 -38.10
C TYR A 475 -12.01 -13.16 -37.90
N LEU A 476 -11.85 -12.73 -36.65
CA LEU A 476 -11.00 -11.60 -36.26
C LEU A 476 -9.54 -11.85 -36.64
N LYS A 477 -9.00 -13.03 -36.32
CA LYS A 477 -7.61 -13.39 -36.66
C LYS A 477 -7.37 -13.36 -38.17
N SER A 478 -8.30 -13.89 -38.96
CA SER A 478 -8.23 -13.83 -40.43
C SER A 478 -8.21 -12.39 -40.94
N PHE A 479 -9.06 -11.53 -40.36
CA PHE A 479 -9.16 -10.13 -40.77
C PHE A 479 -7.92 -9.31 -40.39
N VAL A 480 -7.44 -9.46 -39.15
CA VAL A 480 -6.21 -8.79 -38.67
C VAL A 480 -5.00 -9.24 -39.49
N ALA A 481 -4.89 -10.55 -39.81
CA ALA A 481 -3.82 -11.05 -40.66
C ALA A 481 -3.83 -10.41 -42.05
N PHE A 482 -5.01 -10.20 -42.64
CA PHE A 482 -5.15 -9.48 -43.91
C PHE A 482 -4.78 -8.00 -43.79
N CYS A 483 -5.20 -7.33 -42.71
CA CYS A 483 -4.86 -5.92 -42.48
C CYS A 483 -3.35 -5.73 -42.35
N ASN A 484 -2.68 -6.60 -41.59
CA ASN A 484 -1.23 -6.62 -41.44
C ASN A 484 -0.51 -6.92 -42.77
N LEU A 485 -1.05 -7.82 -43.60
CA LEU A 485 -0.49 -8.16 -44.90
C LEU A 485 -0.45 -6.96 -45.87
N ILE A 486 -1.46 -6.08 -45.80
CA ILE A 486 -1.61 -4.94 -46.71
C ILE A 486 -1.18 -3.61 -46.06
N GLY A 487 -0.87 -3.61 -44.76
CA GLY A 487 -0.43 -2.43 -44.02
C GLY A 487 -1.55 -1.40 -43.80
N ILE A 488 -2.78 -1.87 -43.60
CA ILE A 488 -3.97 -1.02 -43.39
C ILE A 488 -4.50 -1.16 -41.95
N PRO A 489 -5.13 -0.10 -41.39
CA PRO A 489 -5.73 -0.18 -40.06
C PRO A 489 -6.93 -1.13 -40.02
N VAL A 490 -7.13 -1.79 -38.88
CA VAL A 490 -8.24 -2.73 -38.64
C VAL A 490 -9.60 -2.01 -38.62
N VAL A 491 -9.64 -0.82 -38.00
CA VAL A 491 -10.77 0.11 -37.97
C VAL A 491 -10.21 1.54 -37.94
N PRO A 492 -10.78 2.52 -38.67
CA PRO A 492 -11.85 2.38 -39.67
C PRO A 492 -11.33 1.81 -41.01
N LEU A 493 -12.08 0.89 -41.59
CA LEU A 493 -11.78 0.25 -42.87
C LEU A 493 -12.61 0.90 -43.99
N SER A 494 -11.94 1.42 -45.01
CA SER A 494 -12.60 1.95 -46.22
C SER A 494 -13.35 0.85 -46.99
N GLN A 495 -14.42 1.22 -47.70
CA GLN A 495 -15.20 0.30 -48.54
C GLN A 495 -14.35 -0.43 -49.62
N GLU A 496 -13.31 0.21 -50.15
CA GLU A 496 -12.40 -0.36 -51.16
C GLU A 496 -11.55 -1.48 -50.55
N ASN A 497 -11.02 -1.26 -49.34
CA ASN A 497 -10.27 -2.28 -48.59
C ASN A 497 -11.16 -3.45 -48.14
N LEU A 498 -12.43 -3.19 -47.81
CA LEU A 498 -13.39 -4.27 -47.54
C LEU A 498 -13.66 -5.12 -48.78
N ALA A 499 -13.82 -4.50 -49.96
CA ALA A 499 -13.95 -5.22 -51.22
C ALA A 499 -12.70 -6.09 -51.52
N ARG A 500 -11.49 -5.57 -51.24
CA ARG A 500 -10.24 -6.36 -51.33
C ARG A 500 -10.24 -7.55 -50.39
N TYR A 501 -10.74 -7.40 -49.16
CA TYR A 501 -10.85 -8.51 -48.21
C TYR A 501 -11.85 -9.57 -48.68
N ILE A 502 -12.99 -9.17 -49.24
CA ILE A 502 -13.96 -10.10 -49.85
C ILE A 502 -13.31 -10.90 -50.98
N ALA A 503 -12.55 -10.24 -51.85
CA ALA A 503 -11.79 -10.91 -52.90
C ALA A 503 -10.69 -11.84 -52.34
N HIS A 504 -10.06 -11.48 -51.23
CA HIS A 504 -9.08 -12.36 -50.56
C HIS A 504 -9.75 -13.63 -50.00
N LEU A 505 -10.90 -13.48 -49.35
CA LEU A 505 -11.65 -14.60 -48.79
C LEU A 505 -12.27 -15.52 -49.85
N SER A 506 -12.74 -14.97 -50.97
CA SER A 506 -13.39 -15.75 -52.04
C SER A 506 -12.48 -16.81 -52.66
N ARG A 507 -11.15 -16.61 -52.58
CA ARG A 507 -10.15 -17.58 -53.05
C ARG A 507 -10.13 -18.89 -52.26
N ARG A 508 -10.65 -18.89 -51.04
CA ARG A 508 -10.54 -20.01 -50.09
C ARG A 508 -11.90 -20.44 -49.50
N LEU A 509 -12.91 -19.57 -49.53
CA LEU A 509 -14.18 -19.78 -48.85
C LEU A 509 -15.36 -19.78 -49.83
N LYS A 510 -16.38 -20.59 -49.48
CA LYS A 510 -17.71 -20.53 -50.12
C LYS A 510 -18.45 -19.26 -49.70
N TYR A 511 -19.42 -18.82 -50.50
CA TYR A 511 -20.17 -17.57 -50.28
C TYR A 511 -20.72 -17.44 -48.85
N ASN A 512 -21.43 -18.44 -48.33
CA ASN A 512 -22.01 -18.37 -46.98
C ASN A 512 -20.93 -18.28 -45.88
N SER A 513 -19.81 -18.97 -46.04
CA SER A 513 -18.69 -18.86 -45.09
C SER A 513 -18.06 -17.47 -45.14
N LEU A 514 -17.88 -16.90 -46.33
CA LEU A 514 -17.37 -15.54 -46.50
C LEU A 514 -18.27 -14.52 -45.80
N CYS A 515 -19.59 -14.57 -46.01
CA CYS A 515 -20.54 -13.67 -45.35
C CYS A 515 -20.43 -13.74 -43.82
N ASN A 516 -20.22 -14.94 -43.26
CA ASN A 516 -20.00 -15.10 -41.82
C ASN A 516 -18.70 -14.42 -41.35
N TYR A 517 -17.63 -14.46 -42.14
CA TYR A 517 -16.38 -13.77 -41.79
C TYR A 517 -16.51 -12.25 -41.82
N LEU A 518 -17.43 -11.68 -42.59
CA LEU A 518 -17.66 -10.24 -42.61
C LEU A 518 -18.39 -9.73 -41.37
N SER A 519 -19.12 -10.60 -40.65
CA SER A 519 -19.90 -10.16 -39.48
C SER A 519 -19.02 -9.52 -38.39
N ILE A 520 -17.78 -9.98 -38.24
CA ILE A 520 -16.85 -9.42 -37.25
C ILE A 520 -16.44 -7.98 -37.59
N ILE A 521 -16.34 -7.63 -38.88
CA ILE A 521 -15.95 -6.29 -39.33
C ILE A 521 -17.02 -5.28 -38.96
N ARG A 522 -18.30 -5.65 -39.14
CA ARG A 522 -19.43 -4.83 -38.69
C ARG A 522 -19.41 -4.64 -37.18
N ILE A 523 -19.19 -5.70 -36.41
CA ILE A 523 -19.12 -5.60 -34.94
C ILE A 523 -17.99 -4.64 -34.53
N LEU A 524 -16.78 -4.80 -35.07
CA LEU A 524 -15.63 -3.95 -34.75
C LEU A 524 -15.87 -2.46 -35.07
N HIS A 525 -16.53 -2.16 -36.19
CA HIS A 525 -16.82 -0.77 -36.57
C HIS A 525 -17.85 -0.14 -35.65
N LEU A 526 -18.95 -0.86 -35.36
CA LEU A 526 -19.99 -0.38 -34.45
C LEU A 526 -19.45 -0.17 -33.04
N GLU A 527 -18.59 -1.09 -32.56
CA GLU A 527 -17.93 -0.99 -31.26
C GLU A 527 -16.95 0.18 -31.16
N ALA A 528 -16.33 0.56 -32.28
CA ALA A 528 -15.46 1.73 -32.36
C ALA A 528 -16.22 3.04 -32.71
N GLY A 529 -17.55 3.01 -32.77
CA GLY A 529 -18.39 4.19 -33.05
C GLY A 529 -18.49 4.59 -34.52
N TYR A 530 -18.07 3.74 -35.46
CA TYR A 530 -18.14 3.99 -36.90
C TYR A 530 -19.36 3.32 -37.54
N SER A 531 -19.85 3.88 -38.66
CA SER A 531 -20.84 3.23 -39.51
C SER A 531 -20.29 1.94 -40.12
N SER A 532 -21.14 0.92 -40.27
CA SER A 532 -20.76 -0.37 -40.84
C SER A 532 -20.36 -0.23 -42.33
N PRO A 533 -19.11 -0.58 -42.70
CA PRO A 533 -18.64 -0.48 -44.08
C PRO A 533 -19.27 -1.52 -45.02
N ILE A 534 -19.94 -2.54 -44.45
CA ILE A 534 -20.60 -3.60 -45.22
C ILE A 534 -21.85 -3.09 -45.94
N ASP A 535 -22.50 -2.07 -45.38
CA ASP A 535 -23.78 -1.55 -45.88
C ASP A 535 -23.61 -0.57 -47.06
N THR A 536 -22.37 -0.44 -47.57
CA THR A 536 -22.04 0.42 -48.71
C THR A 536 -22.44 -0.22 -50.05
N HIS A 537 -22.78 0.63 -51.03
CA HIS A 537 -23.19 0.18 -52.37
C HIS A 537 -22.11 -0.65 -53.07
N LEU A 538 -20.83 -0.27 -52.93
CA LEU A 538 -19.71 -1.01 -53.49
C LEU A 538 -19.67 -2.45 -52.97
N VAL A 539 -19.69 -2.62 -51.65
CA VAL A 539 -19.60 -3.94 -51.01
C VAL A 539 -20.82 -4.80 -51.33
N SER A 540 -22.02 -4.21 -51.37
CA SER A 540 -23.24 -4.91 -51.81
C SER A 540 -23.11 -5.48 -53.23
N ASN A 541 -22.54 -4.70 -54.18
CA ASN A 541 -22.31 -5.17 -55.54
C ASN A 541 -21.22 -6.26 -55.61
N VAL A 542 -20.13 -6.12 -54.84
CA VAL A 542 -19.09 -7.16 -54.75
C VAL A 542 -19.66 -8.46 -54.19
N LEU A 543 -20.50 -8.41 -53.16
CA LEU A 543 -21.16 -9.59 -52.60
C LEU A 543 -22.13 -10.25 -53.59
N LYS A 544 -22.92 -9.46 -54.33
CA LYS A 544 -23.78 -9.98 -55.42
C LYS A 544 -22.95 -10.70 -56.48
N GLY A 545 -21.80 -10.14 -56.86
CA GLY A 545 -20.84 -10.76 -57.78
C GLY A 545 -20.25 -12.06 -57.21
N ALA A 546 -19.75 -12.02 -55.98
CA ALA A 546 -19.19 -13.17 -55.28
C ALA A 546 -20.20 -14.33 -55.18
N ARG A 547 -21.49 -14.03 -54.94
CA ARG A 547 -22.55 -15.04 -54.92
C ARG A 547 -22.71 -15.77 -56.25
N ARG A 548 -22.67 -15.04 -57.37
CA ARG A 548 -22.80 -15.60 -58.73
C ARG A 548 -21.59 -16.46 -59.11
N VAL A 549 -20.39 -16.03 -58.70
CA VAL A 549 -19.14 -16.72 -59.04
C VAL A 549 -18.90 -17.97 -58.18
N LEU A 550 -19.19 -17.90 -56.87
CA LEU A 550 -18.88 -18.99 -55.94
C LEU A 550 -19.99 -20.04 -55.84
N GLY A 551 -21.22 -19.70 -56.22
CA GLY A 551 -22.39 -20.59 -56.16
C GLY A 551 -22.87 -20.90 -54.73
N ASP A 552 -24.16 -21.21 -54.62
CA ASP A 552 -24.85 -21.53 -53.36
C ASP A 552 -25.30 -23.00 -53.38
N VAL A 553 -24.36 -23.93 -53.60
CA VAL A 553 -24.69 -25.36 -53.63
C VAL A 553 -24.73 -25.89 -52.19
N ASN A 554 -25.90 -25.83 -51.57
CA ASN A 554 -26.20 -26.64 -50.40
C ASN A 554 -26.27 -28.11 -50.83
N THR A 555 -25.19 -28.86 -50.63
CA THR A 555 -25.21 -30.32 -50.78
C THR A 555 -26.08 -30.91 -49.67
N ALA A 556 -27.33 -31.27 -49.98
CA ALA A 556 -28.17 -32.02 -49.07
C ALA A 556 -27.45 -33.30 -48.63
N LYS A 557 -27.38 -33.54 -47.31
CA LYS A 557 -26.83 -34.79 -46.80
C LYS A 557 -27.86 -35.89 -47.03
N LEU A 558 -27.42 -37.05 -47.52
CA LEU A 558 -28.31 -38.20 -47.74
C LEU A 558 -28.92 -38.65 -46.40
N PRO A 559 -30.22 -38.98 -46.34
CA PRO A 559 -30.85 -39.44 -45.12
C PRO A 559 -30.37 -40.84 -44.74
N ILE A 560 -30.28 -41.12 -43.43
CA ILE A 560 -30.17 -42.50 -42.95
C ILE A 560 -31.52 -43.17 -43.20
N THR A 561 -31.53 -44.22 -44.03
CA THR A 561 -32.75 -44.98 -44.34
C THR A 561 -32.86 -46.22 -43.47
N PRO A 562 -34.06 -46.79 -43.26
CA PRO A 562 -34.22 -48.07 -42.56
C PRO A 562 -33.34 -49.18 -43.14
N LYS A 563 -33.13 -49.20 -44.47
CA LYS A 563 -32.23 -50.15 -45.14
C LYS A 563 -30.77 -50.04 -44.65
N ILE A 564 -30.30 -48.83 -44.39
CA ILE A 564 -28.97 -48.58 -43.83
C ILE A 564 -28.92 -49.08 -42.38
N LEU A 565 -29.96 -48.81 -41.58
CA LEU A 565 -30.04 -49.31 -40.20
C LEU A 565 -30.04 -50.83 -40.13
N PHE A 566 -30.74 -51.54 -41.03
CA PHE A 566 -30.69 -53.00 -41.09
C PHE A 566 -29.31 -53.55 -41.45
N LYS A 567 -28.58 -52.87 -42.35
CA LYS A 567 -27.19 -53.23 -42.67
C LYS A 567 -26.26 -53.04 -41.48
N ILE A 568 -26.46 -51.98 -40.69
CA ILE A 568 -25.72 -51.75 -39.44
C ILE A 568 -26.09 -52.82 -38.41
N PHE A 569 -27.36 -53.12 -38.21
CA PHE A 569 -27.81 -54.17 -37.28
C PHE A 569 -27.17 -55.54 -37.56
N ALA A 570 -27.00 -55.90 -38.84
CA ALA A 570 -26.42 -57.18 -39.24
C ALA A 570 -24.94 -57.36 -38.87
N ILE A 571 -24.21 -56.27 -38.59
CA ILE A 571 -22.78 -56.30 -38.23
C ILE A 571 -22.52 -55.99 -36.75
N ILE A 572 -23.55 -55.61 -35.99
CA ILE A 572 -23.45 -55.23 -34.58
C ILE A 572 -23.41 -56.49 -33.70
N SER A 573 -22.40 -56.57 -32.82
CA SER A 573 -22.33 -57.60 -31.80
C SER A 573 -23.05 -57.16 -30.53
N PHE A 574 -24.13 -57.85 -30.16
CA PHE A 574 -24.85 -57.57 -28.90
C PHE A 574 -24.10 -58.03 -27.64
N ASN A 575 -22.96 -58.71 -27.80
CA ASN A 575 -22.07 -59.07 -26.70
C ASN A 575 -20.99 -58.00 -26.44
N ASP A 576 -20.82 -57.00 -27.32
CA ASP A 576 -19.92 -55.87 -27.09
C ASP A 576 -20.71 -54.62 -26.66
N THR A 577 -20.44 -54.16 -25.45
CA THR A 577 -21.05 -52.95 -24.88
C THR A 577 -20.89 -51.69 -25.74
N LYS A 578 -19.80 -51.56 -26.51
CA LYS A 578 -19.58 -50.41 -27.41
C LYS A 578 -20.50 -50.44 -28.63
N ASP A 579 -20.66 -51.62 -29.21
CA ASP A 579 -21.55 -51.87 -30.34
C ASP A 579 -23.02 -51.65 -29.94
N VAL A 580 -23.40 -52.11 -28.75
CA VAL A 580 -24.71 -51.90 -28.15
C VAL A 580 -24.99 -50.40 -27.94
N ALA A 581 -24.02 -49.65 -27.40
CA ALA A 581 -24.14 -48.20 -27.20
C ALA A 581 -24.22 -47.44 -28.54
N PHE A 582 -23.42 -47.82 -29.53
CA PHE A 582 -23.46 -47.25 -30.88
C PHE A 582 -24.80 -47.50 -31.57
N TRP A 583 -25.34 -48.72 -31.45
CA TRP A 583 -26.65 -49.07 -31.98
C TRP A 583 -27.77 -48.25 -31.33
N ALA A 584 -27.74 -48.11 -30.01
CA ALA A 584 -28.69 -47.26 -29.28
C ALA A 584 -28.61 -45.79 -29.75
N ALA A 585 -27.40 -45.24 -29.93
CA ALA A 585 -27.22 -43.88 -30.43
C ALA A 585 -27.78 -43.69 -31.86
N CYS A 586 -27.63 -44.69 -32.75
CA CYS A 586 -28.18 -44.67 -34.10
C CYS A 586 -29.72 -44.68 -34.09
N LEU A 587 -30.33 -45.52 -33.26
CA LEU A 587 -31.79 -45.59 -33.13
C LEU A 587 -32.37 -44.30 -32.55
N VAL A 588 -31.75 -43.78 -31.49
CA VAL A 588 -32.16 -42.50 -30.91
C VAL A 588 -32.04 -41.39 -31.96
N ALA A 589 -30.92 -41.29 -32.69
CA ALA A 589 -30.75 -40.30 -33.74
C ALA A 589 -31.84 -40.38 -34.82
N PHE A 590 -32.17 -41.61 -35.24
CA PHE A 590 -33.17 -41.84 -36.29
C PHE A 590 -34.59 -41.46 -35.85
N PHE A 591 -35.03 -41.89 -34.66
CA PHE A 591 -36.40 -41.64 -34.21
C PHE A 591 -36.62 -40.24 -33.62
N SER A 592 -35.59 -39.62 -33.03
CA SER A 592 -35.67 -38.25 -32.48
C SER A 592 -35.35 -37.16 -33.49
N PHE A 593 -34.83 -37.52 -34.68
CA PHE A 593 -34.27 -36.58 -35.66
C PHE A 593 -33.16 -35.66 -35.11
N PHE A 594 -32.46 -36.10 -34.06
CA PHE A 594 -31.39 -35.30 -33.48
C PHE A 594 -30.19 -35.14 -34.38
N ARG A 595 -29.61 -33.93 -34.33
CA ARG A 595 -28.28 -33.69 -34.89
C ARG A 595 -27.25 -34.40 -34.03
N LYS A 596 -26.14 -34.84 -34.64
CA LYS A 596 -24.98 -35.44 -33.95
C LYS A 596 -24.58 -34.71 -32.67
N SER A 597 -24.58 -33.37 -32.69
CA SER A 597 -24.20 -32.53 -31.54
C SER A 597 -25.14 -32.62 -30.34
N ASN A 598 -26.36 -33.11 -30.50
CA ASN A 598 -27.30 -33.32 -29.39
C ASN A 598 -27.10 -34.70 -28.72
N LEU A 599 -26.38 -35.60 -29.38
CA LEU A 599 -26.20 -36.99 -28.94
C LEU A 599 -24.79 -37.30 -28.48
N LEU A 600 -23.80 -36.66 -29.09
CA LEU A 600 -22.39 -36.94 -28.89
C LEU A 600 -21.65 -35.67 -28.49
N THR A 601 -20.71 -35.82 -27.57
CA THR A 601 -19.76 -34.76 -27.21
C THR A 601 -18.62 -34.70 -28.24
N PRO A 602 -17.98 -33.52 -28.43
CA PRO A 602 -16.84 -33.39 -29.34
C PRO A 602 -15.61 -34.20 -28.89
N SER A 603 -15.41 -34.33 -27.58
CA SER A 603 -14.38 -35.17 -26.96
C SER A 603 -14.87 -35.76 -25.63
N VAL A 604 -14.13 -36.73 -25.11
CA VAL A 604 -14.41 -37.36 -23.80
C VAL A 604 -14.27 -36.34 -22.66
N ASN A 605 -13.33 -35.38 -22.79
CA ASN A 605 -13.06 -34.36 -21.78
C ASN A 605 -14.09 -33.22 -21.78
N ASP A 606 -14.92 -33.13 -22.82
CA ASP A 606 -15.97 -32.10 -22.94
C ASP A 606 -17.34 -32.58 -22.44
N PHE A 607 -17.42 -33.77 -21.84
CA PHE A 607 -18.66 -34.28 -21.27
C PHE A 607 -19.06 -33.51 -20.01
N ASP A 608 -20.32 -33.12 -19.97
CA ASP A 608 -20.95 -32.36 -18.89
C ASP A 608 -22.33 -32.98 -18.69
N PRO A 609 -22.59 -33.64 -17.53
CA PRO A 609 -23.83 -34.35 -17.29
C PRO A 609 -25.05 -33.44 -17.26
N ASP A 610 -24.91 -32.15 -16.94
CA ASP A 610 -26.04 -31.21 -16.90
C ASP A 610 -26.42 -30.68 -18.29
N ARG A 611 -25.49 -30.76 -19.26
CA ARG A 611 -25.64 -30.23 -20.62
C ARG A 611 -25.83 -31.31 -21.68
N HIS A 612 -25.30 -32.50 -21.46
CA HIS A 612 -25.27 -33.56 -22.46
C HIS A 612 -26.17 -34.73 -22.07
N LEU A 613 -26.80 -35.33 -23.07
CA LEU A 613 -27.66 -36.48 -22.87
C LEU A 613 -26.86 -37.64 -22.26
N SER A 614 -27.32 -38.15 -21.12
CA SER A 614 -26.79 -39.37 -20.51
C SER A 614 -27.89 -40.18 -19.84
N ARG A 615 -27.52 -41.26 -19.14
CA ARG A 615 -28.47 -42.28 -18.66
C ARG A 615 -29.60 -41.70 -17.79
N HIS A 616 -29.31 -40.66 -17.00
CA HIS A 616 -30.27 -39.99 -16.13
C HIS A 616 -31.35 -39.20 -16.89
N ASN A 617 -31.15 -38.94 -18.19
CA ASN A 617 -32.11 -38.27 -19.07
C ASN A 617 -33.04 -39.24 -19.81
N VAL A 618 -32.89 -40.54 -19.59
CA VAL A 618 -33.59 -41.60 -20.33
C VAL A 618 -34.55 -42.34 -19.39
N PHE A 619 -35.85 -42.15 -19.61
CA PHE A 619 -36.90 -42.75 -18.78
C PHE A 619 -37.62 -43.85 -19.57
N PHE A 620 -37.56 -45.08 -19.09
CA PHE A 620 -38.25 -46.21 -19.71
C PHE A 620 -39.69 -46.29 -19.20
N ARG A 621 -40.64 -46.51 -20.10
CA ARG A 621 -42.07 -46.68 -19.82
C ARG A 621 -42.60 -47.90 -20.58
N GLU A 622 -43.77 -48.39 -20.20
CA GLU A 622 -44.41 -49.56 -20.84
C GLU A 622 -44.70 -49.32 -22.34
N ASP A 623 -44.89 -48.06 -22.73
CA ASP A 623 -45.22 -47.62 -24.08
C ASP A 623 -44.01 -47.10 -24.88
N GLY A 624 -42.81 -47.04 -24.30
CA GLY A 624 -41.60 -46.55 -25.00
C GLY A 624 -40.52 -45.97 -24.09
N VAL A 625 -39.73 -45.05 -24.65
CA VAL A 625 -38.65 -44.34 -23.95
C VAL A 625 -38.89 -42.83 -24.05
N LEU A 626 -38.80 -42.12 -22.93
CA LEU A 626 -38.86 -40.65 -22.89
C LEU A 626 -37.45 -40.09 -22.71
N LEU A 627 -37.02 -39.22 -23.63
CA LEU A 627 -35.75 -38.50 -23.55
C LEU A 627 -35.99 -37.07 -23.08
N ARG A 628 -35.32 -36.65 -22.01
CA ARG A 628 -35.40 -35.28 -21.49
C ARG A 628 -34.14 -34.49 -21.81
N ILE A 629 -34.29 -33.38 -22.51
CA ILE A 629 -33.17 -32.52 -22.91
C ILE A 629 -33.29 -31.14 -22.26
N SER A 630 -32.31 -30.80 -21.44
CA SER A 630 -32.16 -29.49 -20.78
C SER A 630 -31.47 -28.45 -21.67
N LYS A 631 -30.72 -28.86 -22.70
CA LYS A 631 -29.93 -27.94 -23.54
C LYS A 631 -29.88 -28.35 -25.00
N SER A 632 -30.12 -27.41 -25.90
CA SER A 632 -30.03 -27.63 -27.36
C SER A 632 -29.67 -26.34 -28.09
N LYS A 633 -29.49 -26.40 -29.42
CA LYS A 633 -29.22 -25.19 -30.22
C LYS A 633 -30.25 -24.08 -29.98
N THR A 634 -31.51 -24.44 -29.72
CA THR A 634 -32.63 -23.52 -29.48
C THR A 634 -33.00 -23.35 -28.00
N ILE A 635 -32.26 -24.01 -27.08
CA ILE A 635 -32.44 -23.92 -25.63
C ILE A 635 -31.04 -23.75 -25.03
N GLN A 636 -30.46 -22.54 -25.14
CA GLN A 636 -29.08 -22.27 -24.70
C GLN A 636 -28.98 -21.96 -23.20
N PHE A 637 -30.06 -21.44 -22.61
CA PHE A 637 -30.11 -20.96 -21.23
C PHE A 637 -30.85 -21.91 -20.27
N ALA A 638 -31.17 -23.14 -20.70
CA ALA A 638 -31.91 -24.14 -19.92
C ALA A 638 -33.26 -23.65 -19.35
N GLU A 639 -33.85 -22.64 -19.97
CA GLU A 639 -35.14 -22.03 -19.60
C GLU A 639 -36.32 -23.00 -19.65
N ARG A 640 -36.18 -24.13 -20.36
CA ARG A 640 -37.16 -25.21 -20.46
C ARG A 640 -36.49 -26.54 -20.76
N CYS A 641 -37.15 -27.64 -20.39
CA CYS A 641 -36.76 -28.99 -20.82
C CYS A 641 -37.61 -29.42 -22.02
N LEU A 642 -36.99 -30.10 -22.99
CA LEU A 642 -37.66 -30.72 -24.12
C LEU A 642 -37.76 -32.22 -23.87
N ASP A 643 -38.99 -32.71 -23.70
CA ASP A 643 -39.29 -34.14 -23.54
C ASP A 643 -39.68 -34.74 -24.90
N ILE A 644 -38.92 -35.74 -25.36
CA ILE A 644 -39.14 -36.42 -26.63
C ILE A 644 -39.53 -37.88 -26.38
N PRO A 645 -40.80 -38.25 -26.66
CA PRO A 645 -41.23 -39.64 -26.57
C PRO A 645 -40.74 -40.41 -27.80
N LEU A 646 -40.08 -41.54 -27.56
CA LEU A 646 -39.72 -42.57 -28.53
C LEU A 646 -40.66 -43.76 -28.31
N PRO A 647 -41.74 -43.90 -29.09
CA PRO A 647 -42.75 -44.92 -28.87
C PRO A 647 -42.25 -46.32 -29.20
N ALA A 648 -42.74 -47.32 -28.46
CA ALA A 648 -42.45 -48.72 -28.73
C ALA A 648 -43.20 -49.23 -29.96
N ILE A 649 -42.46 -49.56 -31.03
CA ILE A 649 -43.04 -50.07 -32.28
C ILE A 649 -43.10 -51.60 -32.23
N LYS A 650 -44.28 -52.15 -31.92
CA LYS A 650 -44.52 -53.61 -31.93
C LYS A 650 -44.37 -54.17 -33.35
N LYS A 651 -43.68 -55.31 -33.49
CA LYS A 651 -43.42 -56.07 -34.75
C LYS A 651 -42.34 -55.51 -35.70
N THR A 652 -41.30 -54.83 -35.20
CA THR A 652 -40.13 -54.48 -36.02
C THR A 652 -38.82 -54.96 -35.40
N LEU A 653 -37.92 -55.52 -36.21
CA LEU A 653 -36.56 -55.91 -35.80
C LEU A 653 -35.69 -54.72 -35.35
N LEU A 654 -36.12 -53.49 -35.63
CA LEU A 654 -35.46 -52.25 -35.24
C LEU A 654 -35.79 -51.80 -33.81
N TYR A 655 -36.74 -52.46 -33.13
CA TYR A 655 -37.18 -52.12 -31.78
C TYR A 655 -37.32 -53.39 -30.93
N ALA A 656 -36.21 -53.86 -30.35
CA ALA A 656 -36.19 -54.96 -29.38
C ALA A 656 -35.74 -54.42 -28.00
N PRO A 657 -36.67 -53.94 -27.15
CA PRO A 657 -36.31 -53.47 -25.81
C PRO A 657 -35.79 -54.59 -24.90
N HIS A 658 -36.03 -55.86 -25.25
CA HIS A 658 -35.68 -57.03 -24.43
C HIS A 658 -34.26 -57.60 -24.62
N ARG A 659 -33.41 -57.02 -25.47
CA ARG A 659 -32.01 -57.49 -25.67
C ARG A 659 -30.93 -56.44 -25.41
N LEU A 660 -31.30 -55.26 -24.93
CA LEU A 660 -30.37 -54.16 -24.63
C LEU A 660 -30.01 -54.07 -23.14
N TYR A 661 -30.51 -54.98 -22.29
CA TYR A 661 -30.40 -54.89 -20.83
C TYR A 661 -30.17 -56.23 -20.13
N TYR A 662 -29.26 -57.05 -20.66
CA TYR A 662 -28.49 -58.01 -19.87
C TYR A 662 -27.02 -57.92 -20.25
#